data_AF-A0A5C1M8Z7-F1
#
_entry.id   AF-A0A5C1M8Z7-F1
#
_cell.length_a   1.000
_cell.length_b   1.000
_cell.length_c   1.000
_cell.angle_alpha   90.00
_cell.angle_beta   90.00
_cell.angle_gamma   90.00
#
_symmetry.space_group_name_H-M   'P 1'
#
loop_
_entity.id
_entity.type
_entity.pdbx_description
1 polymer ?
#
loop_
_entity_poly.entity_id
_entity_poly.type
_entity_poly.pdbx_seq_one_letter_code
_entity_poly.pdbx_strand_id
1 'polypeptide(L)'
;MGFSLNQSLSHIEVKEPHVAEIYRSSNNVVPSEEQCQGHLCEAYVCTAREEDAFTAYVAFFDTVTQRPVVFSAASDTRKPADQKRLVNEALKFTKSMGFDMEQVKLDYSAAMRQVIIRGISVMRPPAPPRPGRQQARGAAPSMAPQPAVQLIPAPAPHDHTPAIPSVPNVPSPAVAALTAEIADLRKALADKEPAEAETGKVPSPEAAALAAEVAGLKEALAGMEAAKAEAERMAEQAITAIKLELERTTASHREQEEALREELAEKNTGASPENDAVAGLRDELQGKAEALRALEGILARESAQRREAEARAEELDRRLEQAETESAELRRELDRLHQDVAAERSSAEQQLSREIAGRAAEELAATEREQALRDELAAARTENGVMQGTLKNVMKEQQVLINEREALKAELAVIKESAGIAWRQEREALEQERTGLHASVKRLEEGQREERQRSETLLADKELELKGTQAELNSLAAKLEQLTGEKKVWDTLAGNFKKKAHKAVERLKREKQALEEKLKELEHAPPSLAVSPPPPPAPSVYPLPASQAPIAMERHVESPFAALGLVDAGPGFSGFGGFGGPSVGGGGATFRYAPDVTVISYHVADDIVELYGSANVVQAAPEGRRSQLCGAYVCVVEREGKTTINLAWHLIDSGEVLICLPEEQPEGAANYARALQDAIFYFESVGFMMDRFELSRNSHRQIRALEKIGICRMDEPVAGEQGAGKENGDGGAIPAAA
;
A
#
# COMPACT_ATOMS: atom_id res chain seq x y z
N MET A 1 28.71 -0.30 4.75
CA MET A 1 28.88 1.02 4.10
C MET A 1 27.62 1.83 4.34
N GLY A 2 27.68 3.16 4.23
CA GLY A 2 26.52 4.02 4.45
C GLY A 2 25.66 4.18 3.20
N PHE A 3 24.35 4.24 3.38
CA PHE A 3 23.45 4.89 2.43
C PHE A 3 23.41 6.38 2.77
N SER A 4 23.54 7.23 1.76
CA SER A 4 23.48 8.70 1.92
C SER A 4 22.29 9.25 1.16
N LEU A 5 21.63 10.26 1.74
CA LEU A 5 20.53 10.99 1.11
C LEU A 5 21.01 11.64 -0.19
N ASN A 6 20.42 11.26 -1.32
CA ASN A 6 20.77 11.80 -2.62
C ASN A 6 19.78 12.89 -3.02
N GLN A 7 20.03 14.11 -2.54
CA GLN A 7 19.15 15.27 -2.75
C GLN A 7 18.97 15.67 -4.23
N SER A 8 19.77 15.13 -5.17
CA SER A 8 19.59 15.37 -6.60
C SER A 8 18.52 14.48 -7.23
N LEU A 9 18.17 13.35 -6.60
CA LEU A 9 17.20 12.38 -7.11
C LEU A 9 15.80 12.61 -6.54
N SER A 10 14.93 13.20 -7.36
CA SER A 10 13.49 13.36 -7.08
C SER A 10 12.66 12.07 -7.27
N HIS A 11 13.28 11.05 -7.87
CA HIS A 11 12.78 9.70 -8.11
C HIS A 11 13.96 8.83 -8.61
N ILE A 12 13.78 7.52 -8.73
CA ILE A 12 14.77 6.58 -9.29
C ILE A 12 14.57 6.46 -10.81
N GLU A 13 15.42 7.12 -11.61
CA GLU A 13 15.32 7.14 -13.09
C GLU A 13 16.13 6.01 -13.76
N VAL A 14 15.76 4.75 -13.49
CA VAL A 14 16.46 3.57 -14.02
C VAL A 14 15.70 2.94 -15.19
N LYS A 15 16.43 2.57 -16.27
CA LYS A 15 15.86 1.87 -17.44
C LYS A 15 15.54 0.41 -17.12
N GLU A 16 14.41 -0.10 -17.64
CA GLU A 16 13.95 -1.49 -17.41
C GLU A 16 14.99 -2.60 -17.61
N PRO A 17 15.85 -2.62 -18.66
CA PRO A 17 16.90 -3.64 -18.79
C PRO A 17 18.07 -3.48 -17.80
N HIS A 18 18.18 -2.35 -17.09
CA HIS A 18 19.22 -2.08 -16.10
C HIS A 18 18.78 -2.43 -14.68
N VAL A 19 17.48 -2.47 -14.40
CA VAL A 19 16.94 -2.96 -13.12
C VAL A 19 17.25 -4.44 -12.97
N ALA A 20 18.01 -4.78 -11.92
CA ALA A 20 18.36 -6.15 -11.59
C ALA A 20 17.38 -6.77 -10.57
N GLU A 21 17.28 -6.17 -9.38
CA GLU A 21 16.38 -6.63 -8.31
C GLU A 21 15.61 -5.46 -7.67
N ILE A 22 14.35 -5.71 -7.30
CA ILE A 22 13.50 -4.77 -6.56
C ILE A 22 12.93 -5.47 -5.31
N TYR A 23 12.87 -4.73 -4.20
CA TYR A 23 12.12 -5.09 -3.00
C TYR A 23 11.17 -3.94 -2.62
N ARG A 24 10.01 -4.27 -2.04
CA ARG A 24 9.01 -3.33 -1.52
C ARG A 24 8.66 -3.71 -0.07
N SER A 25 8.36 -2.75 0.79
CA SER A 25 7.90 -3.06 2.14
C SER A 25 6.51 -3.66 2.13
N SER A 26 6.29 -4.68 2.97
CA SER A 26 4.95 -5.24 3.23
C SER A 26 4.22 -4.46 4.33
N ASN A 27 4.95 -3.69 5.14
CA ASN A 27 4.42 -2.75 6.11
C ASN A 27 4.65 -1.29 5.70
N ASN A 28 3.80 -0.40 6.24
CA ASN A 28 4.05 1.05 6.24
C ASN A 28 4.61 1.43 7.61
N VAL A 29 5.67 2.25 7.63
CA VAL A 29 6.37 2.62 8.86
C VAL A 29 6.63 4.13 8.85
N VAL A 30 6.70 4.73 10.03
CA VAL A 30 7.16 6.11 10.23
C VAL A 30 8.68 6.07 10.47
N PRO A 31 9.53 6.52 9.53
CA PRO A 31 10.97 6.53 9.74
C PRO A 31 11.34 7.59 10.80
N SER A 32 12.37 7.31 11.59
CA SER A 32 12.99 8.29 12.51
C SER A 32 13.80 9.37 11.78
N GLU A 33 14.00 9.21 10.47
CA GLU A 33 14.71 10.13 9.59
C GLU A 33 13.94 11.45 9.40
N GLU A 34 14.55 12.59 9.76
CA GLU A 34 13.90 13.91 9.79
C GLU A 34 13.19 14.30 8.48
N GLN A 35 13.73 13.85 7.33
CA GLN A 35 13.19 14.16 6.00
C GLN A 35 11.80 13.54 5.76
N CYS A 36 11.43 12.49 6.51
CA CYS A 36 10.11 11.85 6.44
C CYS A 36 9.07 12.51 7.33
N GLN A 37 9.45 13.48 8.17
CA GLN A 37 8.57 14.36 8.96
C GLN A 37 7.54 13.67 9.88
N GLY A 38 7.74 12.39 10.20
CA GLY A 38 6.77 11.59 10.96
C GLY A 38 5.61 11.01 10.14
N HIS A 39 5.66 11.08 8.80
CA HIS A 39 4.64 10.49 7.93
C HIS A 39 4.84 8.97 7.74
N LEU A 40 3.74 8.27 7.45
CA LEU A 40 3.77 6.87 7.03
C LEU A 40 4.37 6.74 5.62
N CYS A 41 5.51 6.05 5.53
CA CYS A 41 6.20 5.75 4.30
C CYS A 41 6.01 4.28 3.88
N GLU A 42 6.06 4.02 2.57
CA GLU A 42 6.41 2.71 2.01
C GLU A 42 7.91 2.71 1.67
N ALA A 43 8.65 1.63 1.96
CA ALA A 43 10.06 1.52 1.58
C ALA A 43 10.24 0.69 0.30
N TYR A 44 11.22 1.08 -0.49
CA TYR A 44 11.62 0.43 -1.73
C TYR A 44 13.15 0.28 -1.76
N VAL A 45 13.64 -0.88 -2.18
CA VAL A 45 15.06 -1.10 -2.52
C VAL A 45 15.14 -1.49 -3.98
N CYS A 46 16.06 -0.87 -4.72
CA CYS A 46 16.34 -1.21 -6.12
C CYS A 46 17.84 -1.36 -6.32
N THR A 47 18.27 -2.41 -7.03
CA THR A 47 19.60 -2.43 -7.64
C THR A 47 19.53 -2.25 -9.15
N ALA A 48 20.39 -1.37 -9.66
CA ALA A 48 20.53 -1.07 -11.08
C ALA A 48 21.96 -1.36 -11.54
N ARG A 49 22.13 -1.72 -12.82
CA ARG A 49 23.41 -1.77 -13.52
C ARG A 49 23.56 -0.52 -14.39
N GLU A 50 24.41 0.41 -13.97
CA GLU A 50 24.73 1.63 -14.71
C GLU A 50 26.23 1.63 -15.04
N GLU A 51 26.59 1.81 -16.31
CA GLU A 51 27.98 1.83 -16.79
C GLU A 51 28.87 0.66 -16.27
N ASP A 52 28.29 -0.54 -16.27
CA ASP A 52 28.87 -1.79 -15.73
C ASP A 52 29.22 -1.79 -14.23
N ALA A 53 28.75 -0.81 -13.47
CA ALA A 53 28.68 -0.84 -12.02
C ALA A 53 27.26 -1.18 -11.54
N PHE A 54 27.16 -1.90 -10.41
CA PHE A 54 25.91 -2.07 -9.69
C PHE A 54 25.79 -1.00 -8.60
N THR A 55 24.69 -0.25 -8.64
CA THR A 55 24.33 0.78 -7.65
C THR A 55 23.06 0.35 -6.93
N ALA A 56 23.02 0.57 -5.61
CA ALA A 56 21.84 0.30 -4.78
C ALA A 56 21.18 1.61 -4.33
N TYR A 57 19.87 1.71 -4.57
CA TYR A 57 19.02 2.81 -4.13
C TYR A 57 18.03 2.31 -3.09
N VAL A 58 17.83 3.11 -2.04
CA VAL A 58 16.75 2.94 -1.06
C VAL A 58 15.86 4.16 -1.18
N ALA A 59 14.55 3.99 -1.32
CA ALA A 59 13.61 5.10 -1.40
C ALA A 59 12.46 4.92 -0.41
N PHE A 60 12.22 5.93 0.42
CA PHE A 60 11.04 6.02 1.28
C PHE A 60 9.99 6.87 0.56
N PHE A 61 8.90 6.25 0.13
CA PHE A 61 7.75 6.92 -0.46
C PHE A 61 6.79 7.34 0.64
N ASP A 62 6.84 8.61 1.04
CA ASP A 62 5.87 9.19 1.95
C ASP A 62 4.50 9.18 1.25
N THR A 63 3.60 8.35 1.78
CA THR A 63 2.26 8.10 1.23
C THR A 63 1.39 9.36 1.22
N VAL A 64 1.75 10.37 2.01
CA VAL A 64 0.98 11.58 2.28
C VAL A 64 1.51 12.78 1.49
N THR A 65 2.83 12.96 1.33
CA THR A 65 3.38 13.90 0.32
C THR A 65 3.24 13.39 -1.11
N GLN A 66 3.19 12.07 -1.31
CA GLN A 66 3.41 11.42 -2.60
C GLN A 66 4.79 11.77 -3.21
N ARG A 67 5.81 11.97 -2.35
CA ARG A 67 7.21 12.22 -2.75
C ARG A 67 8.11 11.11 -2.24
N PRO A 68 9.05 10.60 -3.05
CA PRO A 68 10.11 9.74 -2.56
C PRO A 68 11.23 10.57 -1.92
N VAL A 69 11.83 10.03 -0.85
CA VAL A 69 13.14 10.44 -0.32
C VAL A 69 14.13 9.35 -0.74
N VAL A 70 15.07 9.68 -1.63
CA VAL A 70 15.97 8.70 -2.25
C VAL A 70 17.36 8.75 -1.62
N PHE A 71 17.87 7.59 -1.22
CA PHE A 71 19.23 7.37 -0.73
C PHE A 71 19.97 6.47 -1.73
N SER A 72 21.26 6.71 -1.92
CA SER A 72 22.15 5.86 -2.73
C SER A 72 23.27 5.28 -1.87
N ALA A 73 23.74 4.08 -2.21
CA ALA A 73 24.97 3.54 -1.63
C ALA A 73 26.16 4.44 -2.00
N ALA A 74 27.05 4.71 -1.05
CA ALA A 74 28.24 5.54 -1.28
C ALA A 74 29.39 4.81 -2.04
N SER A 75 29.11 3.68 -2.69
CA SER A 75 30.11 2.83 -3.36
C SER A 75 29.46 1.88 -4.36
N ASP A 76 29.66 2.13 -5.65
CA ASP A 76 29.18 1.26 -6.73
C ASP A 76 30.13 0.08 -6.95
N THR A 77 29.60 -1.09 -7.33
CA THR A 77 30.41 -2.32 -7.44
C THR A 77 30.30 -2.95 -8.82
N ARG A 78 31.40 -3.03 -9.57
CA ARG A 78 31.44 -3.68 -10.91
C ARG A 78 31.40 -5.21 -10.89
N LYS A 79 31.48 -5.84 -9.72
CA LYS A 79 31.47 -7.31 -9.57
C LYS A 79 30.05 -7.80 -9.25
N PRO A 80 29.47 -8.75 -9.99
CA PRO A 80 28.14 -9.29 -9.69
C PRO A 80 28.09 -10.03 -8.34
N ALA A 81 29.22 -10.52 -7.83
CA ALA A 81 29.32 -11.08 -6.48
C ALA A 81 29.05 -10.03 -5.38
N ASP A 82 29.46 -8.78 -5.59
CA ASP A 82 29.25 -7.69 -4.64
C ASP A 82 27.83 -7.07 -4.75
N GLN A 83 27.11 -7.28 -5.85
CA GLN A 83 25.69 -6.88 -5.97
C GLN A 83 24.86 -7.46 -4.82
N LYS A 84 24.99 -8.77 -4.54
CA LYS A 84 24.27 -9.42 -3.43
C LYS A 84 24.66 -8.85 -2.06
N ARG A 85 25.88 -8.32 -1.92
CA ARG A 85 26.33 -7.64 -0.70
C ARG A 85 25.66 -6.26 -0.57
N LEU A 86 25.57 -5.48 -1.64
CA LEU A 86 24.83 -4.21 -1.66
C LEU A 86 23.34 -4.40 -1.35
N VAL A 87 22.68 -5.40 -1.93
CA VAL A 87 21.28 -5.75 -1.63
C VAL A 87 21.11 -6.06 -0.14
N ASN A 88 21.94 -6.95 0.41
CA ASN A 88 21.89 -7.30 1.84
C ASN A 88 22.21 -6.11 2.76
N GLU A 89 22.99 -5.14 2.31
CA GLU A 89 23.28 -3.91 3.07
C GLU A 89 22.10 -2.93 3.03
N ALA A 90 21.44 -2.78 1.88
CA ALA A 90 20.20 -2.01 1.72
C ALA A 90 19.05 -2.58 2.57
N LEU A 91 18.84 -3.91 2.53
CA LEU A 91 17.82 -4.59 3.32
C LEU A 91 18.07 -4.49 4.83
N LYS A 92 19.34 -4.46 5.27
CA LYS A 92 19.70 -4.18 6.67
C LYS A 92 19.41 -2.73 7.06
N PHE A 93 19.67 -1.77 6.17
CA PHE A 93 19.35 -0.36 6.38
C PHE A 93 17.83 -0.15 6.52
N THR A 94 17.00 -0.64 5.59
CA THR A 94 15.53 -0.54 5.70
C THR A 94 14.99 -1.27 6.92
N LYS A 95 15.53 -2.45 7.27
CA LYS A 95 15.10 -3.19 8.46
C LYS A 95 15.50 -2.49 9.77
N SER A 96 16.60 -1.75 9.80
CA SER A 96 16.97 -0.89 10.95
C SER A 96 16.02 0.30 11.15
N MET A 97 15.31 0.71 10.09
CA MET A 97 14.21 1.68 10.13
C MET A 97 12.83 1.04 10.38
N GLY A 98 12.76 -0.27 10.67
CA GLY A 98 11.53 -1.00 10.99
C GLY A 98 10.76 -1.59 9.80
N PHE A 99 11.25 -1.45 8.56
CA PHE A 99 10.59 -2.01 7.39
C PHE A 99 10.88 -3.50 7.19
N ASP A 100 9.83 -4.30 6.99
CA ASP A 100 9.95 -5.66 6.49
C ASP A 100 9.76 -5.66 4.97
N MET A 101 10.70 -6.26 4.25
CA MET A 101 10.86 -6.10 2.79
C MET A 101 10.61 -7.42 2.06
N GLU A 102 9.74 -7.40 1.06
CA GLU A 102 9.44 -8.52 0.16
C GLU A 102 10.05 -8.30 -1.22
N GLN A 103 10.54 -9.37 -1.86
CA GLN A 103 11.12 -9.29 -3.21
C GLN A 103 10.02 -9.20 -4.27
N VAL A 104 10.06 -8.14 -5.08
CA VAL A 104 9.20 -8.01 -6.25
C VAL A 104 9.76 -8.91 -7.35
N LYS A 105 9.03 -9.97 -7.70
CA LYS A 105 9.43 -10.89 -8.79
C LYS A 105 9.47 -10.11 -10.11
N LEU A 106 10.58 -10.24 -10.85
CA LEU A 106 10.80 -9.59 -12.14
C LEU A 106 10.97 -10.61 -13.28
N ASP A 107 10.65 -11.88 -13.02
CA ASP A 107 10.79 -13.04 -13.92
C ASP A 107 9.66 -13.10 -14.97
N TYR A 108 9.38 -11.95 -15.59
CA TYR A 108 8.33 -11.74 -16.57
C TYR A 108 8.90 -11.20 -17.88
N SER A 109 8.09 -11.16 -18.94
CA SER A 109 8.47 -10.52 -20.20
C SER A 109 8.78 -9.03 -19.99
N ALA A 110 9.69 -8.45 -20.80
CA ALA A 110 10.13 -7.06 -20.65
C ALA A 110 8.97 -6.04 -20.65
N ALA A 111 7.90 -6.31 -21.40
CA ALA A 111 6.68 -5.51 -21.37
C ALA A 111 5.99 -5.51 -19.99
N MET A 112 5.93 -6.67 -19.33
CA MET A 112 5.37 -6.80 -17.98
C MET A 112 6.32 -6.22 -16.92
N ARG A 113 7.64 -6.44 -17.03
CA ARG A 113 8.65 -5.79 -16.19
C ARG A 113 8.51 -4.27 -16.26
N GLN A 114 8.36 -3.70 -17.46
CA GLN A 114 8.15 -2.27 -17.66
C GLN A 114 6.83 -1.76 -17.03
N VAL A 115 5.75 -2.56 -17.06
CA VAL A 115 4.49 -2.23 -16.38
C VAL A 115 4.65 -2.23 -14.86
N ILE A 116 5.33 -3.24 -14.29
CA ILE A 116 5.62 -3.33 -12.85
C ILE A 116 6.48 -2.15 -12.39
N ILE A 117 7.59 -1.88 -13.09
CA ILE A 117 8.51 -0.76 -12.81
C ILE A 117 7.79 0.59 -12.91
N ARG A 118 6.94 0.81 -13.92
CA ARG A 118 6.12 2.03 -14.03
C ARG A 118 4.99 2.10 -13.00
N GLY A 119 4.58 0.98 -12.42
CA GLY A 119 3.61 0.89 -11.33
C GLY A 119 4.18 1.41 -10.01
N ILE A 120 5.47 1.20 -9.76
CA ILE A 120 6.18 1.62 -8.55
C ILE A 120 6.30 3.15 -8.48
N SER A 121 5.76 3.74 -7.42
CA SER A 121 5.68 5.20 -7.26
C SER A 121 7.05 5.89 -7.22
N VAL A 122 8.07 5.25 -6.63
CA VAL A 122 9.43 5.83 -6.53
C VAL A 122 10.22 5.83 -7.84
N MET A 123 9.75 5.09 -8.86
CA MET A 123 10.37 4.98 -10.19
C MET A 123 9.63 5.83 -11.25
N ARG A 124 8.60 6.56 -10.85
CA ARG A 124 7.84 7.45 -11.73
C ARG A 124 8.34 8.89 -11.55
N PRO A 125 8.67 9.62 -12.63
CA PRO A 125 8.91 11.05 -12.53
C PRO A 125 7.73 11.74 -11.84
N PRO A 126 7.95 12.66 -10.89
CA PRO A 126 6.87 13.41 -10.27
C PRO A 126 6.08 14.12 -11.38
N ALA A 127 4.78 13.83 -11.48
CA ALA A 127 3.96 14.29 -12.59
C ALA A 127 4.05 15.81 -12.69
N PRO A 128 4.39 16.38 -13.88
CA PRO A 128 4.65 17.81 -14.01
C PRO A 128 3.42 18.59 -13.50
N PRO A 129 3.63 19.66 -12.70
CA PRO A 129 2.54 20.36 -12.03
C PRO A 129 1.54 20.83 -13.08
N ARG A 130 0.37 20.18 -13.12
CA ARG A 130 -0.60 20.38 -14.20
C ARG A 130 -1.00 21.86 -14.22
N PRO A 131 -0.67 22.63 -15.28
CA PRO A 131 -1.10 24.03 -15.35
C PRO A 131 -2.63 24.07 -15.25
N GLY A 132 -3.14 25.01 -14.46
CA GLY A 132 -4.50 24.99 -13.93
C GLY A 132 -5.55 24.68 -14.99
N ARG A 133 -6.12 23.47 -14.94
CA ARG A 133 -7.07 22.98 -15.95
C ARG A 133 -8.44 23.61 -15.76
N GLN A 134 -8.56 24.88 -16.15
CA GLN A 134 -9.85 25.56 -16.32
C GLN A 134 -10.78 24.66 -17.14
N GLN A 135 -12.03 24.53 -16.70
CA GLN A 135 -13.01 23.64 -17.32
C GLN A 135 -13.62 24.27 -18.59
N ALA A 136 -12.81 24.36 -19.65
CA ALA A 136 -13.32 24.68 -20.99
C ALA A 136 -14.18 23.52 -21.52
N ARG A 137 -15.47 23.78 -21.78
CA ARG A 137 -16.39 22.82 -22.41
C ARG A 137 -16.09 22.68 -23.91
N GLY A 138 -15.90 21.43 -24.35
CA GLY A 138 -16.35 20.96 -25.67
C GLY A 138 -15.44 21.22 -26.88
N ALA A 139 -14.77 20.16 -27.34
CA ALA A 139 -14.49 19.88 -28.77
C ALA A 139 -14.18 18.38 -28.94
N ALA A 140 -14.47 17.82 -30.13
CA ALA A 140 -14.17 16.43 -30.47
C ALA A 140 -12.77 16.29 -31.11
N PRO A 141 -12.12 15.11 -31.09
CA PRO A 141 -10.72 14.96 -31.50
C PRO A 141 -10.54 14.84 -33.02
N SER A 142 -9.37 15.27 -33.50
CA SER A 142 -8.86 14.97 -34.85
C SER A 142 -7.67 13.99 -34.78
N MET A 143 -7.42 13.27 -35.88
CA MET A 143 -6.47 12.15 -35.95
C MET A 143 -5.10 12.51 -36.54
N ALA A 144 -4.18 11.54 -36.42
CA ALA A 144 -3.01 11.29 -37.28
C ALA A 144 -1.73 12.12 -37.03
N PRO A 145 -0.55 11.63 -37.49
CA PRO A 145 -0.08 10.24 -37.42
C PRO A 145 1.36 10.10 -36.87
N GLN A 146 1.78 8.85 -36.60
CA GLN A 146 3.15 8.50 -36.23
C GLN A 146 4.10 8.47 -37.45
N PRO A 147 5.38 8.90 -37.31
CA PRO A 147 6.46 8.51 -38.22
C PRO A 147 7.06 7.14 -37.83
N ALA A 148 7.77 6.51 -38.76
CA ALA A 148 8.08 5.07 -38.71
C ALA A 148 9.52 4.71 -38.25
N VAL A 149 9.69 3.41 -37.97
CA VAL A 149 10.96 2.71 -37.70
C VAL A 149 11.98 2.92 -38.83
N GLN A 150 13.26 3.03 -38.47
CA GLN A 150 14.38 2.83 -39.40
C GLN A 150 15.24 1.64 -38.93
N LEU A 151 15.77 0.87 -39.89
CA LEU A 151 16.56 -0.34 -39.64
C LEU A 151 18.07 -0.06 -39.70
N ILE A 152 18.84 -0.88 -38.99
CA ILE A 152 20.30 -0.96 -39.08
C ILE A 152 20.68 -2.03 -40.12
N PRO A 153 21.55 -1.73 -41.11
CA PRO A 153 22.23 -2.74 -41.92
C PRO A 153 23.63 -3.07 -41.39
N ALA A 154 24.05 -4.33 -41.57
CA ALA A 154 25.38 -4.86 -41.22
C ALA A 154 26.37 -4.76 -42.43
N PRO A 155 27.68 -5.06 -42.27
CA PRO A 155 28.73 -4.55 -43.17
C PRO A 155 29.00 -5.41 -44.42
N ALA A 156 29.76 -4.84 -45.35
CA ALA A 156 30.34 -5.52 -46.51
C ALA A 156 31.88 -5.65 -46.37
N PRO A 157 32.50 -6.75 -46.85
CA PRO A 157 33.96 -6.95 -46.85
C PRO A 157 34.61 -6.50 -48.17
N HIS A 158 35.89 -6.12 -48.13
CA HIS A 158 36.77 -6.15 -49.32
C HIS A 158 38.25 -6.29 -48.91
N ASP A 159 39.04 -6.78 -49.85
CA ASP A 159 40.37 -7.36 -49.66
C ASP A 159 41.43 -6.65 -50.54
N HIS A 160 42.70 -7.05 -50.37
CA HIS A 160 43.85 -6.85 -51.27
C HIS A 160 44.65 -5.51 -51.27
N THR A 161 45.97 -5.67 -51.05
CA THR A 161 47.07 -4.75 -51.43
C THR A 161 48.22 -5.60 -52.02
N PRO A 162 48.93 -5.19 -53.10
CA PRO A 162 49.74 -6.14 -53.91
C PRO A 162 51.25 -6.25 -53.61
N ALA A 163 51.84 -7.32 -54.17
CA ALA A 163 53.12 -7.98 -53.89
C ALA A 163 54.42 -7.50 -54.62
N ILE A 164 55.53 -8.23 -54.33
CA ILE A 164 56.85 -8.40 -55.03
C ILE A 164 57.90 -7.27 -54.84
N PRO A 165 59.25 -7.52 -54.84
CA PRO A 165 60.07 -8.76 -55.00
C PRO A 165 60.39 -9.52 -53.67
N SER A 166 61.32 -10.49 -53.45
CA SER A 166 62.63 -10.97 -54.03
C SER A 166 63.91 -10.17 -53.61
N VAL A 167 65.16 -10.68 -53.53
CA VAL A 167 65.84 -11.91 -54.03
C VAL A 167 66.67 -12.63 -52.87
N PRO A 168 67.69 -13.54 -53.00
CA PRO A 168 67.51 -14.89 -52.40
C PRO A 168 68.65 -15.50 -51.51
N ASN A 169 68.31 -16.66 -50.93
CA ASN A 169 69.15 -17.86 -50.68
C ASN A 169 70.26 -17.89 -49.61
N VAL A 170 69.94 -18.45 -48.42
CA VAL A 170 70.84 -19.28 -47.60
C VAL A 170 70.03 -20.46 -47.01
N PRO A 171 70.35 -21.74 -47.30
CA PRO A 171 69.56 -22.89 -46.85
C PRO A 171 70.01 -23.40 -45.47
N SER A 172 69.34 -22.94 -44.41
CA SER A 172 69.46 -23.51 -43.05
C SER A 172 68.18 -23.36 -42.19
N PRO A 173 67.45 -22.22 -42.16
CA PRO A 173 66.28 -22.09 -41.29
C PRO A 173 65.03 -22.86 -41.78
N ALA A 174 64.99 -23.26 -43.05
CA ALA A 174 63.79 -23.83 -43.68
C ALA A 174 63.31 -25.15 -43.05
N VAL A 175 64.24 -26.04 -42.65
CA VAL A 175 63.87 -27.33 -42.03
C VAL A 175 63.30 -27.11 -40.62
N ALA A 176 63.86 -26.14 -39.87
CA ALA A 176 63.33 -25.75 -38.55
C ALA A 176 61.95 -25.09 -38.66
N ALA A 177 61.74 -24.22 -39.66
CA ALA A 177 60.44 -23.62 -39.93
C ALA A 177 59.36 -24.68 -40.26
N LEU A 178 59.65 -25.59 -41.20
CA LEU A 178 58.74 -26.67 -41.58
C LEU A 178 58.43 -27.62 -40.42
N THR A 179 59.39 -27.91 -39.54
CA THR A 179 59.14 -28.76 -38.37
C THR A 179 58.32 -28.06 -37.28
N ALA A 180 58.43 -26.74 -37.13
CA ALA A 180 57.53 -25.95 -36.29
C ALA A 180 56.10 -25.89 -36.87
N GLU A 181 55.96 -25.63 -38.17
CA GLU A 181 54.67 -25.56 -38.86
C GLU A 181 53.91 -26.90 -38.81
N ILE A 182 54.62 -28.03 -38.99
CA ILE A 182 54.07 -29.38 -38.79
C ILE A 182 53.66 -29.63 -37.32
N ALA A 183 54.29 -28.98 -36.34
CA ALA A 183 53.91 -29.12 -34.92
C ALA A 183 52.63 -28.33 -34.59
N ASP A 184 52.53 -27.08 -35.07
CA ASP A 184 51.34 -26.25 -34.87
C ASP A 184 50.10 -26.82 -35.59
N LEU A 185 50.26 -27.32 -36.82
CA LEU A 185 49.16 -28.00 -37.53
C LEU A 185 48.69 -29.28 -36.82
N ARG A 186 49.59 -30.05 -36.19
CA ARG A 186 49.21 -31.22 -35.37
C ARG A 186 48.47 -30.81 -34.10
N LYS A 187 48.87 -29.70 -33.47
CA LYS A 187 48.18 -29.16 -32.29
C LYS A 187 46.76 -28.71 -32.66
N ALA A 188 46.60 -27.96 -33.74
CA ALA A 188 45.30 -27.53 -34.25
C ALA A 188 44.36 -28.69 -34.67
N LEU A 189 44.92 -29.86 -35.02
CA LEU A 189 44.14 -31.08 -35.26
C LEU A 189 43.73 -31.76 -33.94
N ALA A 190 44.64 -31.89 -32.99
CA ALA A 190 44.38 -32.50 -31.68
C ALA A 190 43.39 -31.67 -30.83
N ASP A 191 43.44 -30.34 -30.92
CA ASP A 191 42.49 -29.44 -30.25
C ASP A 191 41.07 -29.51 -30.85
N LYS A 192 40.90 -30.11 -32.06
CA LYS A 192 39.59 -30.32 -32.71
C LYS A 192 38.96 -31.69 -32.42
N GLU A 193 39.76 -32.77 -32.27
CA GLU A 193 39.22 -34.12 -32.02
C GLU A 193 38.25 -34.25 -30.80
N PRO A 194 38.50 -33.66 -29.62
CA PRO A 194 37.60 -33.84 -28.47
C PRO A 194 36.24 -33.14 -28.63
N ALA A 195 36.08 -32.24 -29.61
CA ALA A 195 34.84 -31.47 -29.79
C ALA A 195 33.77 -32.19 -30.63
N GLU A 196 34.16 -33.11 -31.53
CA GLU A 196 33.19 -33.81 -32.41
C GLU A 196 32.73 -35.16 -31.85
N ALA A 197 33.49 -35.76 -30.92
CA ALA A 197 33.27 -37.10 -30.37
C ALA A 197 31.88 -37.35 -29.74
N GLU A 198 31.27 -36.33 -29.12
CA GLU A 198 29.95 -36.47 -28.48
C GLU A 198 28.76 -36.36 -29.47
N THR A 199 28.99 -35.92 -30.71
CA THR A 199 27.88 -35.59 -31.65
C THR A 199 27.62 -36.63 -32.74
N GLY A 200 28.46 -37.67 -32.84
CA GLY A 200 28.25 -38.83 -33.73
C GLY A 200 28.10 -38.48 -35.22
N LYS A 201 28.66 -37.35 -35.65
CA LYS A 201 28.46 -36.76 -36.97
C LYS A 201 29.61 -37.13 -37.93
N VAL A 202 29.29 -37.25 -39.22
CA VAL A 202 30.28 -37.59 -40.26
C VAL A 202 31.40 -36.53 -40.29
N PRO A 203 32.69 -36.92 -40.31
CA PRO A 203 33.82 -36.01 -40.18
C PRO A 203 33.81 -34.91 -41.25
N SER A 204 34.14 -33.68 -40.82
CA SER A 204 34.20 -32.51 -41.71
C SER A 204 35.21 -32.71 -42.86
N PRO A 205 34.90 -32.29 -44.10
CA PRO A 205 35.87 -32.33 -45.20
C PRO A 205 37.13 -31.49 -44.94
N GLU A 206 37.07 -30.50 -44.03
CA GLU A 206 38.24 -29.73 -43.60
C GLU A 206 39.28 -30.59 -42.86
N ALA A 207 38.83 -31.55 -42.04
CA ALA A 207 39.74 -32.44 -41.31
C ALA A 207 40.47 -33.39 -42.28
N ALA A 208 39.78 -33.84 -43.33
CA ALA A 208 40.40 -34.63 -44.40
C ALA A 208 41.42 -33.82 -45.23
N ALA A 209 41.15 -32.53 -45.48
CA ALA A 209 42.09 -31.64 -46.17
C ALA A 209 43.37 -31.41 -45.33
N LEU A 210 43.23 -31.07 -44.05
CA LEU A 210 44.37 -30.87 -43.13
C LEU A 210 45.21 -32.15 -42.98
N ALA A 211 44.58 -33.32 -42.93
CA ALA A 211 45.29 -34.61 -42.89
C ALA A 211 46.12 -34.87 -44.16
N ALA A 212 45.63 -34.46 -45.34
CA ALA A 212 46.36 -34.58 -46.61
C ALA A 212 47.53 -33.58 -46.70
N GLU A 213 47.35 -32.36 -46.20
CA GLU A 213 48.40 -31.32 -46.16
C GLU A 213 49.55 -31.73 -45.23
N VAL A 214 49.24 -32.24 -44.03
CA VAL A 214 50.22 -32.81 -43.10
C VAL A 214 50.90 -34.08 -43.65
N ALA A 215 50.29 -34.79 -44.61
CA ALA A 215 50.95 -35.88 -45.32
C ALA A 215 51.98 -35.35 -46.35
N GLY A 216 51.60 -34.37 -47.18
CA GLY A 216 52.50 -33.76 -48.16
C GLY A 216 53.73 -33.08 -47.51
N LEU A 217 53.54 -32.39 -46.38
CA LEU A 217 54.65 -31.77 -45.64
C LEU A 217 55.64 -32.79 -45.06
N LYS A 218 55.18 -34.01 -44.68
CA LYS A 218 56.08 -35.10 -44.26
C LYS A 218 56.91 -35.64 -45.42
N GLU A 219 56.32 -35.78 -46.60
CA GLU A 219 57.00 -36.28 -47.80
C GLU A 219 58.06 -35.26 -48.29
N ALA A 220 57.75 -33.96 -48.22
CA ALA A 220 58.72 -32.90 -48.47
C ALA A 220 59.91 -32.93 -47.47
N LEU A 221 59.63 -33.13 -46.17
CA LEU A 221 60.69 -33.24 -45.16
C LEU A 221 61.63 -34.42 -45.43
N ALA A 222 61.07 -35.60 -45.72
CA ALA A 222 61.86 -36.79 -46.06
C ALA A 222 62.71 -36.59 -47.33
N GLY A 223 62.20 -35.86 -48.32
CA GLY A 223 62.98 -35.46 -49.51
C GLY A 223 64.16 -34.55 -49.18
N MET A 224 64.00 -33.60 -48.25
CA MET A 224 65.09 -32.74 -47.79
C MET A 224 66.14 -33.49 -46.97
N GLU A 225 65.73 -34.44 -46.12
CA GLU A 225 66.66 -35.29 -45.37
C GLU A 225 67.48 -36.21 -46.28
N ALA A 226 66.86 -36.79 -47.31
CA ALA A 226 67.55 -37.58 -48.33
C ALA A 226 68.58 -36.73 -49.10
N ALA A 227 68.20 -35.52 -49.54
CA ALA A 227 69.11 -34.60 -50.23
C ALA A 227 70.30 -34.16 -49.35
N LYS A 228 70.08 -33.98 -48.05
CA LYS A 228 71.16 -33.71 -47.08
C LYS A 228 72.15 -34.88 -46.99
N ALA A 229 71.65 -36.12 -46.86
CA ALA A 229 72.50 -37.31 -46.78
C ALA A 229 73.30 -37.58 -48.08
N GLU A 230 72.76 -37.19 -49.24
CA GLU A 230 73.48 -37.24 -50.52
C GLU A 230 74.58 -36.17 -50.61
N ALA A 231 74.32 -34.94 -50.15
CA ALA A 231 75.33 -33.89 -50.07
C ALA A 231 76.46 -34.23 -49.08
N GLU A 232 76.14 -34.88 -47.97
CA GLU A 232 77.12 -35.35 -46.96
C GLU A 232 78.04 -36.43 -47.55
N ARG A 233 77.50 -37.40 -48.29
CA ARG A 233 78.29 -38.39 -49.05
C ARG A 233 79.18 -37.77 -50.13
N MET A 234 78.69 -36.74 -50.83
CA MET A 234 79.50 -35.99 -51.80
C MET A 234 80.69 -35.28 -51.13
N ALA A 235 80.52 -34.76 -49.90
CA ALA A 235 81.60 -34.18 -49.13
C ALA A 235 82.63 -35.23 -48.66
N GLU A 236 82.20 -36.40 -48.19
CA GLU A 236 83.09 -37.52 -47.84
C GLU A 236 83.92 -38.00 -49.04
N GLN A 237 83.31 -38.08 -50.22
CA GLN A 237 83.98 -38.44 -51.48
C GLN A 237 85.02 -37.38 -51.90
N ALA A 238 84.71 -36.08 -51.72
CA ALA A 238 85.68 -35.01 -51.97
C ALA A 238 86.87 -35.07 -50.99
N ILE A 239 86.62 -35.29 -49.70
CA ILE A 239 87.67 -35.40 -48.66
C ILE A 239 88.58 -36.60 -48.92
N THR A 240 88.03 -37.74 -49.34
CA THR A 240 88.82 -38.94 -49.66
C THR A 240 89.63 -38.78 -50.95
N ALA A 241 89.10 -38.11 -51.97
CA ALA A 241 89.85 -37.77 -53.18
C ALA A 241 91.06 -36.85 -52.89
N ILE A 242 90.86 -35.80 -52.07
CA ILE A 242 91.93 -34.85 -51.69
C ILE A 242 93.05 -35.56 -50.90
N LYS A 243 92.71 -36.49 -50.00
CA LYS A 243 93.72 -37.30 -49.28
C LYS A 243 94.57 -38.14 -50.23
N LEU A 244 93.95 -38.78 -51.23
CA LEU A 244 94.63 -39.64 -52.19
C LEU A 244 95.56 -38.82 -53.12
N GLU A 245 95.20 -37.59 -53.46
CA GLU A 245 96.08 -36.66 -54.19
C GLU A 245 97.26 -36.16 -53.33
N LEU A 246 97.06 -35.95 -52.02
CA LEU A 246 98.12 -35.61 -51.08
C LEU A 246 99.11 -36.77 -50.87
N GLU A 247 98.62 -38.01 -50.77
CA GLU A 247 99.47 -39.21 -50.73
C GLU A 247 100.28 -39.38 -52.02
N ARG A 248 99.66 -39.13 -53.18
CA ARG A 248 100.34 -39.20 -54.48
C ARG A 248 101.45 -38.14 -54.65
N THR A 249 101.21 -36.91 -54.20
CA THR A 249 102.21 -35.83 -54.29
C THR A 249 103.35 -36.03 -53.29
N THR A 250 103.07 -36.49 -52.08
CA THR A 250 104.11 -36.81 -51.09
C THR A 250 104.94 -38.04 -51.46
N ALA A 251 104.38 -39.03 -52.15
CA ALA A 251 105.14 -40.14 -52.73
C ALA A 251 106.12 -39.65 -53.83
N SER A 252 105.64 -38.86 -54.79
CA SER A 252 106.46 -38.30 -55.88
C SER A 252 107.64 -37.45 -55.37
N HIS A 253 107.46 -36.70 -54.27
CA HIS A 253 108.56 -35.97 -53.65
C HIS A 253 109.62 -36.88 -52.98
N ARG A 254 109.24 -38.05 -52.44
CA ARG A 254 110.23 -39.02 -51.93
C ARG A 254 111.04 -39.66 -53.05
N GLU A 255 110.41 -40.02 -54.16
CA GLU A 255 111.10 -40.55 -55.35
C GLU A 255 112.15 -39.55 -55.88
N GLN A 256 111.86 -38.25 -55.82
CA GLN A 256 112.82 -37.19 -56.16
C GLN A 256 113.97 -37.05 -55.14
N GLU A 257 113.70 -37.18 -53.82
CA GLU A 257 114.74 -37.20 -52.79
C GLU A 257 115.69 -38.40 -52.92
N GLU A 258 115.16 -39.59 -53.25
CA GLU A 258 115.96 -40.80 -53.40
C GLU A 258 116.84 -40.74 -54.66
N ALA A 259 116.30 -40.29 -55.80
CA ALA A 259 117.09 -40.07 -57.01
C ALA A 259 118.23 -39.05 -56.81
N LEU A 260 118.00 -37.96 -56.08
CA LEU A 260 119.03 -36.96 -55.74
C LEU A 260 120.07 -37.50 -54.75
N ARG A 261 119.69 -38.41 -53.84
CA ARG A 261 120.66 -39.13 -52.99
C ARG A 261 121.55 -40.07 -53.80
N GLU A 262 120.99 -40.76 -54.79
CA GLU A 262 121.73 -41.71 -55.64
C GLU A 262 122.73 -40.99 -56.56
N GLU A 263 122.35 -39.86 -57.19
CA GLU A 263 123.26 -39.03 -57.98
C GLU A 263 124.42 -38.43 -57.14
N LEU A 264 124.18 -38.16 -55.85
CA LEU A 264 125.20 -37.74 -54.90
C LEU A 264 126.11 -38.88 -54.41
N ALA A 265 125.64 -40.14 -54.48
CA ALA A 265 126.43 -41.31 -54.14
C ALA A 265 127.40 -41.69 -55.26
N GLU A 266 126.97 -41.68 -56.53
CA GLU A 266 127.81 -42.01 -57.68
C GLU A 266 129.00 -41.04 -57.85
N LYS A 267 128.83 -39.77 -57.48
CA LYS A 267 129.87 -38.73 -57.66
C LYS A 267 131.04 -38.80 -56.67
N ASN A 268 131.06 -39.77 -55.74
CA ASN A 268 131.98 -39.75 -54.60
C ASN A 268 133.06 -40.87 -54.59
N THR A 269 133.36 -41.50 -55.74
CA THR A 269 134.37 -42.56 -55.87
C THR A 269 135.35 -42.37 -57.05
N GLY A 270 136.31 -41.45 -56.88
CA GLY A 270 137.45 -41.30 -57.81
C GLY A 270 138.59 -40.51 -57.15
N ALA A 271 139.84 -40.94 -57.30
CA ALA A 271 140.94 -40.48 -56.44
C ALA A 271 142.25 -40.10 -57.17
N SER A 272 142.76 -38.90 -56.85
CA SER A 272 144.17 -38.48 -56.94
C SER A 272 144.85 -38.40 -58.33
N PRO A 273 146.05 -37.78 -58.45
CA PRO A 273 146.76 -36.93 -57.47
C PRO A 273 147.25 -35.56 -58.00
N GLU A 274 147.56 -34.68 -57.04
CA GLU A 274 148.66 -33.69 -57.02
C GLU A 274 148.71 -32.41 -57.92
N ASN A 275 148.95 -31.29 -57.22
CA ASN A 275 149.92 -30.23 -57.55
C ASN A 275 149.64 -29.14 -58.62
N ASP A 276 148.38 -28.86 -58.92
CA ASP A 276 147.90 -27.47 -59.08
C ASP A 276 146.65 -27.18 -58.22
N ALA A 277 146.30 -28.11 -57.33
CA ALA A 277 144.99 -28.18 -56.69
C ALA A 277 144.72 -27.17 -55.56
N VAL A 278 145.70 -26.40 -55.07
CA VAL A 278 145.53 -25.60 -53.83
C VAL A 278 144.66 -24.36 -54.00
N ALA A 279 144.59 -23.79 -55.22
CA ALA A 279 143.62 -22.75 -55.55
C ALA A 279 142.21 -23.35 -55.70
N GLY A 280 142.06 -24.38 -56.53
CA GLY A 280 140.80 -25.08 -56.75
C GLY A 280 140.19 -25.63 -55.45
N LEU A 281 140.99 -26.25 -54.57
CA LEU A 281 140.54 -26.72 -53.26
C LEU A 281 140.19 -25.59 -52.29
N ARG A 282 140.69 -24.36 -52.48
CA ARG A 282 140.23 -23.20 -51.70
C ARG A 282 138.89 -22.71 -52.18
N ASP A 283 138.70 -22.58 -53.49
CA ASP A 283 137.42 -22.16 -54.07
C ASP A 283 136.35 -23.26 -53.85
N GLU A 284 136.74 -24.53 -53.85
CA GLU A 284 135.88 -25.67 -53.55
C GLU A 284 135.61 -25.83 -52.03
N LEU A 285 136.58 -25.54 -51.14
CA LEU A 285 136.30 -25.44 -49.70
C LEU A 285 135.42 -24.24 -49.37
N GLN A 286 135.58 -23.11 -50.06
CA GLN A 286 134.71 -21.95 -49.90
C GLN A 286 133.31 -22.26 -50.45
N GLY A 287 133.20 -22.87 -51.62
CA GLY A 287 131.94 -23.35 -52.18
C GLY A 287 131.26 -24.39 -51.28
N LYS A 288 132.01 -25.31 -50.67
CA LYS A 288 131.50 -26.27 -49.66
C LYS A 288 131.11 -25.58 -48.35
N ALA A 289 131.82 -24.53 -47.92
CA ALA A 289 131.44 -23.73 -46.74
C ALA A 289 130.21 -22.85 -47.01
N GLU A 290 130.03 -22.36 -48.24
CA GLU A 290 128.84 -21.62 -48.67
C GLU A 290 127.64 -22.55 -48.88
N ALA A 291 127.86 -23.76 -49.41
CA ALA A 291 126.86 -24.83 -49.46
C ALA A 291 126.45 -25.31 -48.05
N LEU A 292 127.40 -25.43 -47.12
CA LEU A 292 127.10 -25.72 -45.71
C LEU A 292 126.29 -24.60 -45.07
N ARG A 293 126.65 -23.32 -45.25
CA ARG A 293 125.81 -22.18 -44.80
C ARG A 293 124.43 -22.16 -45.47
N ALA A 294 124.31 -22.60 -46.72
CA ALA A 294 123.03 -22.73 -47.39
C ALA A 294 122.18 -23.87 -46.80
N LEU A 295 122.79 -25.03 -46.49
CA LEU A 295 122.14 -26.15 -45.82
C LEU A 295 121.77 -25.82 -44.37
N GLU A 296 122.63 -25.14 -43.61
CA GLU A 296 122.31 -24.56 -42.29
C GLU A 296 121.15 -23.58 -42.40
N GLY A 297 121.11 -22.74 -43.44
CA GLY A 297 120.00 -21.83 -43.71
C GLY A 297 118.68 -22.55 -44.09
N ILE A 298 118.76 -23.68 -44.80
CA ILE A 298 117.59 -24.53 -45.12
C ILE A 298 117.11 -25.25 -43.86
N LEU A 299 118.00 -25.86 -43.08
CA LEU A 299 117.68 -26.56 -41.85
C LEU A 299 117.17 -25.61 -40.75
N ALA A 300 117.67 -24.37 -40.70
CA ALA A 300 117.13 -23.30 -39.88
C ALA A 300 115.68 -22.95 -40.30
N ARG A 301 115.42 -22.79 -41.61
CA ARG A 301 114.06 -22.55 -42.15
C ARG A 301 113.12 -23.71 -41.87
N GLU A 302 113.55 -24.96 -42.05
CA GLU A 302 112.76 -26.13 -41.66
C GLU A 302 112.49 -26.13 -40.15
N SER A 303 113.48 -25.84 -39.31
CA SER A 303 113.25 -25.78 -37.85
C SER A 303 112.32 -24.64 -37.44
N ALA A 304 112.22 -23.56 -38.23
CA ALA A 304 111.24 -22.51 -38.03
C ALA A 304 109.85 -22.95 -38.51
N GLN A 305 109.75 -23.55 -39.70
CA GLN A 305 108.50 -24.09 -40.25
C GLN A 305 107.91 -25.22 -39.39
N ARG A 306 108.74 -26.09 -38.81
CA ARG A 306 108.31 -27.12 -37.85
C ARG A 306 107.75 -26.49 -36.58
N ARG A 307 108.44 -25.50 -35.98
CA ARG A 307 107.91 -24.74 -34.82
C ARG A 307 106.62 -23.97 -35.14
N GLU A 308 106.50 -23.41 -36.35
CA GLU A 308 105.25 -22.79 -36.80
C GLU A 308 104.13 -23.81 -37.01
N ALA A 309 104.43 -25.01 -37.51
CA ALA A 309 103.46 -26.08 -37.66
C ALA A 309 103.03 -26.66 -36.30
N GLU A 310 103.97 -26.86 -35.37
CA GLU A 310 103.74 -27.25 -33.99
C GLU A 310 102.85 -26.21 -33.27
N ALA A 311 103.19 -24.92 -33.36
CA ALA A 311 102.37 -23.85 -32.78
C ALA A 311 100.96 -23.73 -33.40
N ARG A 312 100.81 -24.03 -34.70
CA ARG A 312 99.49 -24.11 -35.36
C ARG A 312 98.72 -25.37 -34.97
N ALA A 313 99.39 -26.48 -34.70
CA ALA A 313 98.77 -27.69 -34.16
C ALA A 313 98.24 -27.44 -32.74
N GLU A 314 99.06 -26.89 -31.83
CA GLU A 314 98.61 -26.53 -30.48
C GLU A 314 97.43 -25.53 -30.48
N GLU A 315 97.40 -24.58 -31.42
CA GLU A 315 96.30 -23.63 -31.59
C GLU A 315 95.02 -24.31 -32.11
N LEU A 316 95.14 -25.33 -32.95
CA LEU A 316 93.99 -26.16 -33.38
C LEU A 316 93.50 -27.06 -32.25
N ASP A 317 94.40 -27.68 -31.50
CA ASP A 317 94.06 -28.53 -30.34
C ASP A 317 93.33 -27.70 -29.27
N ARG A 318 93.83 -26.49 -28.93
CA ARG A 318 93.13 -25.55 -28.02
C ARG A 318 91.73 -25.17 -28.50
N ARG A 319 91.53 -25.03 -29.81
CA ARG A 319 90.21 -24.73 -30.40
C ARG A 319 89.28 -25.95 -30.39
N LEU A 320 89.82 -27.16 -30.51
CA LEU A 320 89.06 -28.39 -30.33
C LEU A 320 88.63 -28.56 -28.87
N GLU A 321 89.54 -28.37 -27.90
CA GLU A 321 89.21 -28.36 -26.47
C GLU A 321 88.12 -27.33 -26.15
N GLN A 322 88.23 -26.11 -26.67
CA GLN A 322 87.20 -25.06 -26.52
C GLN A 322 85.86 -25.51 -27.10
N ALA A 323 85.82 -25.97 -28.36
CA ALA A 323 84.60 -26.44 -29.00
C ALA A 323 83.97 -27.66 -28.29
N GLU A 324 84.77 -28.55 -27.71
CA GLU A 324 84.28 -29.65 -26.88
C GLU A 324 83.69 -29.15 -25.55
N THR A 325 84.29 -28.14 -24.90
CA THR A 325 83.71 -27.53 -23.70
C THR A 325 82.39 -26.81 -23.99
N GLU A 326 82.32 -26.00 -25.06
CA GLU A 326 81.09 -25.34 -25.51
C GLU A 326 79.99 -26.35 -25.85
N SER A 327 80.34 -27.41 -26.59
CA SER A 327 79.42 -28.52 -26.92
C SER A 327 78.93 -29.26 -25.66
N ALA A 328 79.80 -29.46 -24.66
CA ALA A 328 79.41 -30.05 -23.38
C ALA A 328 78.54 -29.12 -22.52
N GLU A 329 78.68 -27.80 -22.63
CA GLU A 329 77.81 -26.83 -21.96
C GLU A 329 76.43 -26.74 -22.63
N LEU A 330 76.38 -26.62 -23.96
CA LEU A 330 75.14 -26.62 -24.73
C LEU A 330 74.31 -27.90 -24.51
N ARG A 331 74.96 -29.08 -24.35
CA ARG A 331 74.26 -30.32 -23.98
C ARG A 331 73.64 -30.24 -22.59
N ARG A 332 74.35 -29.71 -21.59
CA ARG A 332 73.82 -29.52 -20.23
C ARG A 332 72.68 -28.49 -20.19
N GLU A 333 72.72 -27.48 -21.05
CA GLU A 333 71.65 -26.50 -21.20
C GLU A 333 70.41 -27.11 -21.86
N LEU A 334 70.59 -27.89 -22.93
CA LEU A 334 69.51 -28.65 -23.57
C LEU A 334 68.86 -29.66 -22.61
N ASP A 335 69.65 -30.38 -21.81
CA ASP A 335 69.15 -31.31 -20.80
C ASP A 335 68.37 -30.61 -19.67
N ARG A 336 68.73 -29.37 -19.32
CA ARG A 336 67.95 -28.53 -18.38
C ARG A 336 66.62 -28.12 -19.00
N LEU A 337 66.64 -27.58 -20.23
CA LEU A 337 65.43 -27.18 -20.94
C LEU A 337 64.45 -28.36 -21.12
N HIS A 338 64.96 -29.58 -21.37
CA HIS A 338 64.12 -30.78 -21.38
C HIS A 338 63.51 -31.13 -20.01
N GLN A 339 64.25 -30.93 -18.91
CA GLN A 339 63.74 -31.13 -17.54
C GLN A 339 62.69 -30.09 -17.16
N ASP A 340 62.92 -28.82 -17.50
CA ASP A 340 61.99 -27.72 -17.24
C ASP A 340 60.68 -27.91 -18.03
N VAL A 341 60.76 -28.23 -19.33
CA VAL A 341 59.57 -28.54 -20.16
C VAL A 341 58.82 -29.80 -19.66
N ALA A 342 59.52 -30.80 -19.13
CA ALA A 342 58.88 -31.96 -18.51
C ALA A 342 58.16 -31.60 -17.19
N ALA A 343 58.75 -30.72 -16.38
CA ALA A 343 58.14 -30.23 -15.15
C ALA A 343 56.91 -29.34 -15.43
N GLU A 344 56.98 -28.46 -16.43
CA GLU A 344 55.84 -27.65 -16.89
C GLU A 344 54.68 -28.52 -17.40
N ARG A 345 54.97 -29.55 -18.21
CA ARG A 345 53.93 -30.51 -18.66
C ARG A 345 53.28 -31.23 -17.49
N SER A 346 54.06 -31.76 -16.55
CA SER A 346 53.51 -32.42 -15.36
C SER A 346 52.68 -31.46 -14.49
N SER A 347 53.07 -30.19 -14.40
CA SER A 347 52.30 -29.14 -13.72
C SER A 347 50.97 -28.86 -14.44
N ALA A 348 51.00 -28.71 -15.78
CA ALA A 348 49.82 -28.46 -16.60
C ALA A 348 48.83 -29.64 -16.57
N GLU A 349 49.31 -30.88 -16.66
CA GLU A 349 48.50 -32.09 -16.54
C GLU A 349 47.83 -32.20 -15.16
N GLN A 350 48.54 -31.83 -14.08
CA GLN A 350 47.96 -31.77 -12.74
C GLN A 350 46.93 -30.63 -12.58
N GLN A 351 47.14 -29.48 -13.21
CA GLN A 351 46.17 -28.37 -13.22
C GLN A 351 44.90 -28.77 -13.98
N LEU A 352 45.03 -29.30 -15.20
CA LEU A 352 43.92 -29.79 -16.01
C LEU A 352 43.13 -30.90 -15.29
N SER A 353 43.82 -31.84 -14.65
CA SER A 353 43.18 -32.90 -13.84
C SER A 353 42.37 -32.34 -12.66
N ARG A 354 42.86 -31.27 -12.01
CA ARG A 354 42.12 -30.58 -10.93
C ARG A 354 40.93 -29.79 -11.46
N GLU A 355 41.05 -29.14 -12.62
CA GLU A 355 39.92 -28.47 -13.26
C GLU A 355 38.81 -29.44 -13.67
N ILE A 356 39.16 -30.58 -14.28
CA ILE A 356 38.19 -31.62 -14.66
C ILE A 356 37.49 -32.18 -13.42
N ALA A 357 38.24 -32.50 -12.36
CA ALA A 357 37.66 -32.95 -11.09
C ALA A 357 36.77 -31.87 -10.42
N GLY A 358 37.16 -30.59 -10.53
CA GLY A 358 36.36 -29.46 -10.06
C GLY A 358 35.04 -29.34 -10.81
N ARG A 359 35.07 -29.34 -12.15
CA ARG A 359 33.86 -29.26 -12.99
C ARG A 359 32.91 -30.44 -12.73
N ALA A 360 33.42 -31.66 -12.60
CA ALA A 360 32.61 -32.84 -12.28
C ALA A 360 31.94 -32.74 -10.88
N ALA A 361 32.63 -32.16 -9.89
CA ALA A 361 32.05 -31.90 -8.58
C ALA A 361 31.01 -30.77 -8.60
N GLU A 362 31.22 -29.72 -9.40
CA GLU A 362 30.25 -28.64 -9.60
C GLU A 362 29.00 -29.11 -10.35
N GLU A 363 29.13 -29.98 -11.34
CA GLU A 363 28.02 -30.60 -12.08
C GLU A 363 27.19 -31.53 -11.18
N LEU A 364 27.85 -32.37 -10.36
CA LEU A 364 27.14 -33.20 -9.38
C LEU A 364 26.39 -32.34 -8.37
N ALA A 365 27.03 -31.29 -7.83
CA ALA A 365 26.37 -30.33 -6.94
C ALA A 365 25.26 -29.50 -7.63
N ALA A 366 25.27 -29.37 -8.96
CA ALA A 366 24.20 -28.74 -9.73
C ALA A 366 23.00 -29.69 -9.90
N THR A 367 23.24 -30.96 -10.20
CA THR A 367 22.16 -31.97 -10.32
C THR A 367 21.47 -32.26 -8.99
N GLU A 368 22.21 -32.31 -7.87
CA GLU A 368 21.62 -32.38 -6.52
C GLU A 368 20.71 -31.19 -6.22
N ARG A 369 21.13 -29.97 -6.59
CA ARG A 369 20.29 -28.76 -6.44
C ARG A 369 19.05 -28.79 -7.33
N GLU A 370 19.18 -29.26 -8.58
CA GLU A 370 18.03 -29.39 -9.47
C GLU A 370 17.02 -30.42 -8.93
N GLN A 371 17.49 -31.53 -8.37
CA GLN A 371 16.62 -32.52 -7.74
C GLN A 371 15.93 -31.95 -6.49
N ALA A 372 16.65 -31.25 -5.61
CA ALA A 372 16.05 -30.58 -4.46
C ALA A 372 14.96 -29.56 -4.86
N LEU A 373 15.18 -28.78 -5.93
CA LEU A 373 14.18 -27.85 -6.48
C LEU A 373 12.97 -28.57 -7.11
N ARG A 374 13.17 -29.75 -7.72
CA ARG A 374 12.07 -30.59 -8.23
C ARG A 374 11.22 -31.15 -7.08
N ASP A 375 11.83 -31.57 -5.99
CA ASP A 375 11.15 -32.09 -4.80
C ASP A 375 10.41 -30.98 -4.02
N GLU A 376 11.01 -29.79 -3.88
CA GLU A 376 10.36 -28.59 -3.32
C GLU A 376 9.13 -28.18 -4.17
N LEU A 377 9.28 -28.18 -5.49
CA LEU A 377 8.17 -27.87 -6.42
C LEU A 377 7.08 -28.95 -6.42
N ALA A 378 7.41 -30.20 -6.10
CA ALA A 378 6.44 -31.26 -5.86
C ALA A 378 5.67 -31.05 -4.55
N ALA A 379 6.33 -30.65 -3.46
CA ALA A 379 5.70 -30.29 -2.20
C ALA A 379 4.77 -29.07 -2.34
N ALA A 380 5.23 -27.99 -2.99
CA ALA A 380 4.42 -26.81 -3.26
C ALA A 380 3.15 -27.12 -4.08
N ARG A 381 3.18 -28.16 -4.93
CA ARG A 381 1.99 -28.65 -5.66
C ARG A 381 1.01 -29.40 -4.76
N THR A 382 1.45 -30.19 -3.79
CA THR A 382 0.54 -30.87 -2.86
C THR A 382 -0.10 -29.90 -1.88
N GLU A 383 0.65 -28.92 -1.37
CA GLU A 383 0.12 -27.83 -0.53
C GLU A 383 -0.93 -26.98 -1.27
N ASN A 384 -0.67 -26.60 -2.52
CA ASN A 384 -1.63 -25.89 -3.36
C ASN A 384 -2.90 -26.74 -3.60
N GLY A 385 -2.75 -28.06 -3.79
CA GLY A 385 -3.87 -29.01 -3.83
C GLY A 385 -4.71 -29.01 -2.54
N VAL A 386 -4.08 -28.96 -1.37
CA VAL A 386 -4.76 -28.84 -0.07
C VAL A 386 -5.49 -27.49 0.03
N MET A 387 -4.86 -26.38 -0.35
CA MET A 387 -5.49 -25.05 -0.34
C MET A 387 -6.68 -24.94 -1.30
N GLN A 388 -6.63 -25.56 -2.48
CA GLN A 388 -7.80 -25.67 -3.36
C GLN A 388 -8.91 -26.53 -2.75
N GLY A 389 -8.55 -27.56 -1.98
CA GLY A 389 -9.48 -28.37 -1.18
C GLY A 389 -10.19 -27.56 -0.09
N THR A 390 -9.45 -26.77 0.70
CA THR A 390 -10.04 -25.93 1.77
C THR A 390 -10.88 -24.79 1.18
N LEU A 391 -10.40 -24.08 0.16
CA LEU A 391 -11.16 -23.06 -0.55
C LEU A 391 -12.50 -23.62 -1.09
N LYS A 392 -12.48 -24.82 -1.69
CA LYS A 392 -13.69 -25.49 -2.19
C LYS A 392 -14.66 -25.90 -1.08
N ASN A 393 -14.20 -26.09 0.16
CA ASN A 393 -15.08 -26.33 1.30
C ASN A 393 -15.65 -25.01 1.85
N VAL A 394 -14.83 -23.97 2.00
CA VAL A 394 -15.29 -22.62 2.39
C VAL A 394 -16.36 -22.09 1.43
N MET A 395 -16.21 -22.32 0.11
CA MET A 395 -17.24 -21.95 -0.87
C MET A 395 -18.56 -22.73 -0.72
N LYS A 396 -18.53 -23.99 -0.25
CA LYS A 396 -19.76 -24.74 0.06
C LYS A 396 -20.41 -24.21 1.33
N GLU A 397 -19.63 -23.96 2.37
CA GLU A 397 -20.10 -23.39 3.64
C GLU A 397 -20.74 -22.02 3.42
N GLN A 398 -20.11 -21.17 2.59
CA GLN A 398 -20.69 -19.89 2.16
C GLN A 398 -22.03 -20.09 1.42
N GLN A 399 -22.15 -21.09 0.55
CA GLN A 399 -23.43 -21.38 -0.13
C GLN A 399 -24.50 -21.92 0.84
N VAL A 400 -24.14 -22.73 1.84
CA VAL A 400 -25.06 -23.17 2.89
C VAL A 400 -25.57 -21.97 3.69
N LEU A 401 -24.68 -21.08 4.13
CA LEU A 401 -25.04 -19.85 4.85
C LEU A 401 -25.90 -18.88 4.01
N ILE A 402 -25.71 -18.84 2.68
CA ILE A 402 -26.61 -18.11 1.77
C ILE A 402 -28.00 -18.74 1.77
N ASN A 403 -28.10 -20.05 1.63
CA ASN A 403 -29.38 -20.77 1.61
C ASN A 403 -30.13 -20.63 2.95
N GLU A 404 -29.43 -20.74 4.09
CA GLU A 404 -29.98 -20.53 5.43
C GLU A 404 -30.48 -19.09 5.62
N ARG A 405 -29.72 -18.09 5.16
CA ARG A 405 -30.13 -16.68 5.18
C ARG A 405 -31.37 -16.42 4.31
N GLU A 406 -31.58 -17.19 3.23
CA GLU A 406 -32.77 -17.09 2.40
C GLU A 406 -33.98 -17.80 3.03
N ALA A 407 -33.79 -18.96 3.68
CA ALA A 407 -34.82 -19.61 4.50
C ALA A 407 -35.30 -18.70 5.64
N LEU A 408 -34.38 -18.13 6.42
CA LEU A 408 -34.71 -17.20 7.52
C LEU A 408 -35.43 -15.93 7.03
N LYS A 409 -35.10 -15.42 5.83
CA LYS A 409 -35.86 -14.33 5.20
C LYS A 409 -37.30 -14.73 4.86
N ALA A 410 -37.51 -15.95 4.38
CA ALA A 410 -38.84 -16.47 4.06
C ALA A 410 -39.69 -16.67 5.32
N GLU A 411 -39.13 -17.24 6.39
CA GLU A 411 -39.79 -17.35 7.70
C GLU A 411 -40.17 -15.96 8.25
N LEU A 412 -39.26 -14.99 8.21
CA LEU A 412 -39.50 -13.62 8.66
C LEU A 412 -40.61 -12.93 7.81
N ALA A 413 -40.71 -13.25 6.52
CA ALA A 413 -41.81 -12.78 5.67
C ALA A 413 -43.16 -13.38 6.10
N VAL A 414 -43.24 -14.69 6.38
CA VAL A 414 -44.45 -15.37 6.88
C VAL A 414 -44.88 -14.83 8.26
N ILE A 415 -43.91 -14.53 9.14
CA ILE A 415 -44.18 -13.90 10.44
C ILE A 415 -44.74 -12.48 10.26
N LYS A 416 -44.20 -11.69 9.33
CA LYS A 416 -44.74 -10.36 9.00
C LYS A 416 -46.14 -10.41 8.39
N GLU A 417 -46.41 -11.38 7.53
CA GLU A 417 -47.73 -11.55 6.93
C GLU A 417 -48.78 -11.96 7.97
N SER A 418 -48.47 -12.96 8.80
CA SER A 418 -49.38 -13.42 9.86
C SER A 418 -49.65 -12.35 10.94
N ALA A 419 -48.62 -11.62 11.38
CA ALA A 419 -48.79 -10.45 12.24
C ALA A 419 -49.63 -9.35 11.57
N GLY A 420 -49.43 -9.11 10.27
CA GLY A 420 -50.23 -8.16 9.48
C GLY A 420 -51.69 -8.59 9.31
N ILE A 421 -52.00 -9.89 9.29
CA ILE A 421 -53.36 -10.43 9.32
C ILE A 421 -53.99 -10.23 10.70
N ALA A 422 -53.27 -10.61 11.77
CA ALA A 422 -53.75 -10.46 13.15
C ALA A 422 -54.09 -9.00 13.50
N TRP A 423 -53.20 -8.06 13.14
CA TRP A 423 -53.45 -6.63 13.38
C TRP A 423 -54.63 -6.07 12.58
N ARG A 424 -54.92 -6.59 11.38
CA ARG A 424 -56.14 -6.25 10.64
C ARG A 424 -57.38 -6.76 11.35
N GLN A 425 -57.37 -8.01 11.83
CA GLN A 425 -58.48 -8.61 12.57
C GLN A 425 -58.77 -7.88 13.89
N GLU A 426 -57.72 -7.54 14.65
CA GLU A 426 -57.84 -6.74 15.88
C GLU A 426 -58.43 -5.35 15.59
N ARG A 427 -57.95 -4.66 14.55
CA ARG A 427 -58.49 -3.37 14.12
C ARG A 427 -59.95 -3.45 13.68
N GLU A 428 -60.33 -4.48 12.92
CA GLU A 428 -61.71 -4.71 12.49
C GLU A 428 -62.62 -5.00 13.69
N ALA A 429 -62.15 -5.76 14.69
CA ALA A 429 -62.88 -6.02 15.93
C ALA A 429 -63.09 -4.73 16.75
N LEU A 430 -62.06 -3.89 16.91
CA LEU A 430 -62.16 -2.59 17.59
C LEU A 430 -63.08 -1.61 16.86
N GLU A 431 -63.16 -1.67 15.52
CA GLU A 431 -64.09 -0.85 14.73
C GLU A 431 -65.55 -1.35 14.85
N GLN A 432 -65.76 -2.66 14.97
CA GLN A 432 -67.06 -3.26 15.33
C GLN A 432 -67.48 -2.89 16.77
N GLU A 433 -66.57 -2.95 17.74
CA GLU A 433 -66.86 -2.52 19.12
C GLU A 433 -67.21 -1.02 19.16
N ARG A 434 -66.39 -0.17 18.54
CA ARG A 434 -66.63 1.29 18.43
C ARG A 434 -68.00 1.60 17.83
N THR A 435 -68.42 0.89 16.77
CA THR A 435 -69.74 1.10 16.16
C THR A 435 -70.88 0.58 17.02
N GLY A 436 -70.71 -0.55 17.72
CA GLY A 436 -71.66 -1.05 18.72
C GLY A 436 -71.82 -0.12 19.93
N LEU A 437 -70.72 0.47 20.41
CA LEU A 437 -70.72 1.51 21.45
C LEU A 437 -71.42 2.78 20.96
N HIS A 438 -71.12 3.27 19.75
CA HIS A 438 -71.79 4.44 19.18
C HIS A 438 -73.31 4.22 18.99
N ALA A 439 -73.73 3.03 18.57
CA ALA A 439 -75.15 2.67 18.49
C ALA A 439 -75.82 2.56 19.88
N SER A 440 -75.04 2.30 20.93
CA SER A 440 -75.53 2.24 22.30
C SER A 440 -75.62 3.62 22.95
N VAL A 441 -74.63 4.49 22.74
CA VAL A 441 -74.68 5.92 23.11
C VAL A 441 -75.87 6.59 22.44
N LYS A 442 -76.08 6.39 21.13
CA LYS A 442 -77.23 6.97 20.41
C LYS A 442 -78.57 6.56 21.03
N ARG A 443 -78.75 5.27 21.37
CA ARG A 443 -79.96 4.78 22.04
C ARG A 443 -80.15 5.38 23.43
N LEU A 444 -79.07 5.61 24.18
CA LEU A 444 -79.12 6.28 25.49
C LEU A 444 -79.49 7.76 25.35
N GLU A 445 -78.97 8.47 24.35
CA GLU A 445 -79.40 9.84 24.06
C GLU A 445 -80.88 9.91 23.63
N GLU A 446 -81.34 8.97 22.80
CA GLU A 446 -82.74 8.88 22.37
C GLU A 446 -83.67 8.61 23.56
N GLY A 447 -83.32 7.64 24.44
CA GLY A 447 -84.01 7.41 25.70
C GLY A 447 -84.00 8.62 26.63
N GLN A 448 -82.88 9.35 26.73
CA GLN A 448 -82.81 10.58 27.53
C GLN A 448 -83.64 11.72 26.93
N ARG A 449 -83.75 11.83 25.59
CA ARG A 449 -84.65 12.78 24.92
C ARG A 449 -86.11 12.44 25.23
N GLU A 450 -86.50 11.17 25.16
CA GLU A 450 -87.83 10.73 25.58
C GLU A 450 -88.11 11.01 27.06
N GLU A 451 -87.17 10.73 27.97
CA GLU A 451 -87.35 10.97 29.40
C GLU A 451 -87.48 12.46 29.73
N ARG A 452 -86.71 13.33 29.05
CA ARG A 452 -86.86 14.79 29.13
C ARG A 452 -88.22 15.24 28.61
N GLN A 453 -88.66 14.75 27.44
CA GLN A 453 -89.98 15.08 26.89
C GLN A 453 -91.12 14.63 27.83
N ARG A 454 -91.04 13.42 28.41
CA ARG A 454 -92.01 12.94 29.40
C ARG A 454 -92.02 13.83 30.65
N SER A 455 -90.85 14.25 31.12
CA SER A 455 -90.71 15.19 32.25
C SER A 455 -91.29 16.57 31.93
N GLU A 456 -91.05 17.09 30.72
CA GLU A 456 -91.62 18.35 30.23
C GLU A 456 -93.14 18.28 30.11
N THR A 457 -93.72 17.17 29.60
CA THR A 457 -95.18 16.97 29.58
C THR A 457 -95.77 16.87 30.99
N LEU A 458 -95.12 16.15 31.91
CA LEU A 458 -95.57 16.05 33.31
C LEU A 458 -95.50 17.39 34.03
N LEU A 459 -94.49 18.22 33.74
CA LEU A 459 -94.40 19.58 34.26
C LEU A 459 -95.49 20.49 33.67
N ALA A 460 -95.79 20.38 32.37
CA ALA A 460 -96.86 21.13 31.73
C ALA A 460 -98.25 20.74 32.28
N ASP A 461 -98.52 19.45 32.48
CA ASP A 461 -99.76 18.95 33.09
C ASP A 461 -99.89 19.44 34.55
N LYS A 462 -98.80 19.45 35.31
CA LYS A 462 -98.79 20.00 36.68
C LYS A 462 -98.95 21.52 36.71
N GLU A 463 -98.41 22.25 35.73
CA GLU A 463 -98.65 23.68 35.58
C GLU A 463 -100.13 23.96 35.21
N LEU A 464 -100.76 23.08 34.42
CA LEU A 464 -102.19 23.14 34.09
C LEU A 464 -103.06 22.87 35.32
N GLU A 465 -102.76 21.84 36.12
CA GLU A 465 -103.42 21.59 37.42
C GLU A 465 -103.27 22.77 38.39
N LEU A 466 -102.07 23.39 38.47
CA LEU A 466 -101.82 24.57 39.29
C LEU A 466 -102.61 25.79 38.79
N LYS A 467 -102.72 26.00 37.47
CA LYS A 467 -103.56 27.05 36.88
C LYS A 467 -105.05 26.80 37.14
N GLY A 468 -105.50 25.54 37.07
CA GLY A 468 -106.87 25.14 37.39
C GLY A 468 -107.22 25.38 38.85
N THR A 469 -106.42 24.86 39.78
CA THR A 469 -106.61 25.06 41.23
C THR A 469 -106.46 26.54 41.64
N GLN A 470 -105.59 27.32 41.00
CA GLN A 470 -105.54 28.77 41.19
C GLN A 470 -106.81 29.48 40.68
N ALA A 471 -107.39 29.04 39.56
CA ALA A 471 -108.68 29.56 39.08
C ALA A 471 -109.84 29.19 40.01
N GLU A 472 -109.84 27.99 40.60
CA GLU A 472 -110.79 27.58 41.64
C GLU A 472 -110.62 28.41 42.92
N LEU A 473 -109.38 28.62 43.39
CA LEU A 473 -109.09 29.50 44.53
C LEU A 473 -109.55 30.95 44.27
N ASN A 474 -109.33 31.48 43.07
CA ASN A 474 -109.82 32.81 42.68
C ASN A 474 -111.36 32.85 42.63
N SER A 475 -112.02 31.77 42.17
CA SER A 475 -113.48 31.62 42.18
C SER A 475 -114.05 31.54 43.59
N LEU A 476 -113.39 30.82 44.50
CA LEU A 476 -113.74 30.74 45.92
C LEU A 476 -113.51 32.08 46.63
N ALA A 477 -112.43 32.79 46.32
CA ALA A 477 -112.16 34.13 46.83
C ALA A 477 -113.24 35.14 46.36
N ALA A 478 -113.61 35.12 45.08
CA ALA A 478 -114.70 35.93 44.55
C ALA A 478 -116.06 35.59 45.20
N LYS A 479 -116.35 34.32 45.47
CA LYS A 479 -117.54 33.90 46.24
C LYS A 479 -117.50 34.38 47.70
N LEU A 480 -116.32 34.39 48.33
CA LEU A 480 -116.15 34.97 49.67
C LEU A 480 -116.28 36.50 49.67
N GLU A 481 -115.83 37.18 48.62
CA GLU A 481 -116.07 38.61 48.45
C GLU A 481 -117.55 38.91 48.21
N GLN A 482 -118.25 38.12 47.38
CA GLN A 482 -119.70 38.20 47.23
C GLN A 482 -120.41 37.97 48.57
N LEU A 483 -120.12 36.88 49.28
CA LEU A 483 -120.74 36.55 50.57
C LEU A 483 -120.43 37.59 51.66
N THR A 484 -119.26 38.23 51.64
CA THR A 484 -118.96 39.35 52.55
C THR A 484 -119.58 40.67 52.10
N GLY A 485 -119.83 40.85 50.80
CA GLY A 485 -120.67 41.92 50.24
C GLY A 485 -122.14 41.78 50.65
N GLU A 486 -122.72 40.59 50.45
CA GLU A 486 -124.04 40.20 50.94
C GLU A 486 -124.13 40.32 52.46
N LYS A 487 -123.10 39.90 53.21
CA LYS A 487 -123.03 40.15 54.65
C LYS A 487 -123.04 41.64 54.97
N LYS A 488 -122.30 42.51 54.26
CA LYS A 488 -122.38 43.97 54.45
C LYS A 488 -123.77 44.51 54.13
N VAL A 489 -124.48 43.94 53.15
CA VAL A 489 -125.89 44.25 52.87
C VAL A 489 -126.77 43.80 54.05
N TRP A 490 -126.59 42.59 54.59
CA TRP A 490 -127.31 42.12 55.78
C TRP A 490 -126.97 42.91 57.05
N ASP A 491 -125.72 43.34 57.25
CA ASP A 491 -125.28 44.16 58.38
C ASP A 491 -125.81 45.61 58.27
N THR A 492 -125.95 46.17 57.06
CA THR A 492 -126.60 47.47 56.85
C THR A 492 -128.13 47.36 56.87
N LEU A 493 -128.72 46.26 56.42
CA LEU A 493 -130.15 45.97 56.56
C LEU A 493 -130.49 45.77 58.04
N ALA A 494 -129.71 44.97 58.78
CA ALA A 494 -129.79 44.79 60.22
C ALA A 494 -129.48 46.10 60.97
N GLY A 495 -128.58 46.95 60.47
CA GLY A 495 -128.35 48.30 60.96
C GLY A 495 -129.56 49.22 60.76
N ASN A 496 -130.26 49.10 59.64
CA ASN A 496 -131.50 49.83 59.34
C ASN A 496 -132.70 49.27 60.12
N PHE A 497 -132.78 47.95 60.32
CA PHE A 497 -133.71 47.32 61.26
C PHE A 497 -133.38 47.72 62.69
N LYS A 498 -132.10 47.84 63.09
CA LYS A 498 -131.69 48.33 64.41
C LYS A 498 -131.98 49.82 64.59
N LYS A 499 -131.92 50.64 63.53
CA LYS A 499 -132.39 52.05 63.54
C LYS A 499 -133.93 52.16 63.60
N LYS A 500 -134.67 51.33 62.85
CA LYS A 500 -136.14 51.25 62.92
C LYS A 500 -136.60 50.72 64.28
N ALA A 501 -135.97 49.66 64.78
CA ALA A 501 -136.18 49.08 66.08
C ALA A 501 -135.72 50.01 67.20
N HIS A 502 -134.68 50.84 67.04
CA HIS A 502 -134.32 51.84 68.04
C HIS A 502 -135.30 53.03 68.03
N LYS A 503 -135.83 53.46 66.88
CA LYS A 503 -136.98 54.39 66.83
C LYS A 503 -138.24 53.78 67.45
N ALA A 504 -138.51 52.50 67.20
CA ALA A 504 -139.63 51.78 67.79
C ALA A 504 -139.42 51.54 69.29
N VAL A 505 -138.19 51.31 69.74
CA VAL A 505 -137.81 51.18 71.16
C VAL A 505 -137.84 52.53 71.85
N GLU A 506 -137.42 53.64 71.26
CA GLU A 506 -137.59 54.97 71.87
C GLU A 506 -139.07 55.42 71.90
N ARG A 507 -139.90 54.96 70.95
CA ARG A 507 -141.37 55.08 71.06
C ARG A 507 -141.90 54.20 72.20
N LEU A 508 -141.59 52.91 72.15
CA LEU A 508 -141.92 51.92 73.19
C LEU A 508 -141.30 52.25 74.54
N LYS A 509 -140.32 53.16 74.65
CA LYS A 509 -139.67 53.59 75.89
C LYS A 509 -140.34 54.81 76.49
N ARG A 510 -140.99 55.66 75.67
CA ARG A 510 -142.00 56.61 76.17
C ARG A 510 -143.25 55.86 76.64
N GLU A 511 -143.68 54.86 75.87
CA GLU A 511 -144.79 53.97 76.24
C GLU A 511 -144.40 53.07 77.45
N LYS A 512 -143.13 52.64 77.57
CA LYS A 512 -142.60 51.88 78.71
C LYS A 512 -142.35 52.76 79.93
N GLN A 513 -141.95 54.03 79.81
CA GLN A 513 -141.94 54.94 80.97
C GLN A 513 -143.35 55.11 81.57
N ALA A 514 -144.40 55.07 80.74
CA ALA A 514 -145.80 55.01 81.18
C ALA A 514 -146.27 53.60 81.66
N LEU A 515 -145.40 52.58 81.61
CA LEU A 515 -145.65 51.21 82.09
C LEU A 515 -144.62 50.72 83.13
N GLU A 516 -143.50 51.41 83.36
CA GLU A 516 -142.51 51.14 84.40
C GLU A 516 -142.95 51.68 85.77
N GLU A 517 -143.94 52.58 85.80
CA GLU A 517 -144.79 52.78 87.00
C GLU A 517 -145.73 51.60 87.29
N LYS A 518 -146.04 50.77 86.27
CA LYS A 518 -147.00 49.65 86.35
C LYS A 518 -146.39 48.25 86.29
N LEU A 519 -145.07 48.15 86.14
CA LEU A 519 -144.35 46.88 85.97
C LEU A 519 -143.04 46.88 86.76
N LYS A 520 -143.13 47.46 87.96
CA LYS A 520 -142.10 47.48 89.01
C LYS A 520 -142.30 46.31 90.00
N GLU A 521 -142.99 45.26 89.55
CA GLU A 521 -143.74 44.32 90.40
C GLU A 521 -143.46 42.83 90.14
N LEU A 522 -142.75 42.47 89.04
CA LEU A 522 -142.37 41.08 88.75
C LEU A 522 -140.90 40.96 88.30
N GLU A 523 -140.17 40.12 89.06
CA GLU A 523 -138.72 39.89 89.05
C GLU A 523 -138.45 38.36 88.89
N HIS A 524 -137.18 37.91 88.91
CA HIS A 524 -136.69 36.49 88.85
C HIS A 524 -136.63 35.88 87.41
N ALA A 525 -135.67 35.00 87.03
CA ALA A 525 -134.37 34.55 87.58
C ALA A 525 -133.48 33.89 86.47
N PRO A 526 -132.14 33.65 86.65
CA PRO A 526 -131.18 33.61 85.51
C PRO A 526 -130.32 32.30 85.27
N PRO A 527 -128.95 32.20 85.35
CA PRO A 527 -128.12 31.71 84.21
C PRO A 527 -126.91 30.74 84.50
N SER A 528 -126.12 30.36 83.47
CA SER A 528 -124.66 29.96 83.53
C SER A 528 -124.03 29.91 82.10
N LEU A 529 -122.82 30.43 81.76
CA LEU A 529 -121.37 30.11 82.04
C LEU A 529 -120.79 28.88 81.28
N ALA A 530 -119.53 28.76 80.81
CA ALA A 530 -118.43 29.72 80.48
C ALA A 530 -117.17 29.04 79.81
N VAL A 531 -116.41 29.77 78.96
CA VAL A 531 -114.91 29.77 78.74
C VAL A 531 -114.12 28.53 78.19
N SER A 532 -113.68 28.62 76.90
CA SER A 532 -112.27 28.69 76.35
C SER A 532 -111.16 27.57 76.51
N PRO A 533 -110.01 27.61 75.75
CA PRO A 533 -109.29 26.41 75.18
C PRO A 533 -107.72 26.44 75.45
N PRO A 534 -106.72 25.97 74.61
CA PRO A 534 -106.66 25.11 73.39
C PRO A 534 -105.66 23.86 73.44
N PRO A 535 -104.56 23.64 72.62
CA PRO A 535 -104.30 22.35 71.89
C PRO A 535 -102.83 21.79 72.07
N PRO A 536 -102.12 21.07 71.13
CA PRO A 536 -102.38 20.08 70.05
C PRO A 536 -101.59 18.73 70.35
N PRO A 537 -101.01 17.89 69.43
CA PRO A 537 -101.20 17.56 67.99
C PRO A 537 -101.43 16.03 67.69
N ALA A 538 -101.13 15.52 66.48
CA ALA A 538 -101.56 14.21 65.91
C ALA A 538 -100.42 13.15 65.62
N PRO A 539 -100.72 11.87 65.27
CA PRO A 539 -99.78 10.72 65.41
C PRO A 539 -99.62 9.72 64.20
N SER A 540 -98.79 8.66 64.40
CA SER A 540 -98.89 7.28 63.80
C SER A 540 -98.52 7.02 62.31
N VAL A 541 -98.05 5.83 61.83
CA VAL A 541 -97.42 4.57 62.36
C VAL A 541 -96.93 3.66 61.17
N TYR A 542 -95.75 3.00 61.27
CA TYR A 542 -95.20 1.68 60.75
C TYR A 542 -95.79 0.91 59.47
N PRO A 543 -95.31 -0.28 59.01
CA PRO A 543 -93.95 -0.66 58.50
C PRO A 543 -93.91 -1.74 57.31
N LEU A 544 -92.69 -2.24 56.94
CA LEU A 544 -92.17 -3.62 56.59
C LEU A 544 -93.11 -4.82 56.18
N PRO A 545 -92.66 -6.02 55.62
CA PRO A 545 -91.29 -6.62 55.48
C PRO A 545 -90.93 -7.55 54.23
N ALA A 546 -89.66 -8.02 54.17
CA ALA A 546 -89.15 -9.41 53.92
C ALA A 546 -88.90 -10.10 52.52
N SER A 547 -87.94 -11.07 52.56
CA SER A 547 -87.62 -12.21 51.64
C SER A 547 -86.88 -11.93 50.29
N GLN A 548 -86.01 -12.80 49.73
CA GLN A 548 -85.38 -14.10 50.15
C GLN A 548 -84.05 -14.38 49.38
N ALA A 549 -83.37 -15.53 49.60
CA ALA A 549 -82.14 -16.03 48.91
C ALA A 549 -82.16 -17.59 48.84
N PRO A 550 -81.10 -18.39 48.50
CA PRO A 550 -79.81 -18.19 47.80
C PRO A 550 -79.55 -19.28 46.69
N ILE A 551 -78.29 -19.50 46.20
CA ILE A 551 -77.57 -20.80 45.93
C ILE A 551 -76.41 -20.73 44.88
N ALA A 552 -75.40 -21.58 45.09
CA ALA A 552 -74.03 -21.66 44.53
C ALA A 552 -73.81 -22.08 43.05
N MET A 553 -72.58 -21.86 42.52
CA MET A 553 -71.59 -22.95 42.28
C MET A 553 -70.13 -22.42 42.13
N GLU A 554 -69.15 -23.32 42.03
CA GLU A 554 -67.69 -23.06 42.12
C GLU A 554 -66.98 -22.87 40.76
N ARG A 555 -65.83 -22.19 40.73
CA ARG A 555 -64.52 -22.84 40.43
C ARG A 555 -63.28 -21.97 40.64
N HIS A 556 -62.13 -22.64 40.74
CA HIS A 556 -60.81 -22.14 41.14
C HIS A 556 -59.82 -22.30 39.97
N VAL A 557 -59.08 -21.25 39.59
CA VAL A 557 -57.77 -21.29 38.88
C VAL A 557 -56.97 -20.04 39.29
N GLU A 558 -55.66 -20.15 39.44
CA GLU A 558 -54.75 -19.06 39.84
C GLU A 558 -54.35 -18.14 38.67
N SER A 559 -53.92 -16.90 38.98
CA SER A 559 -53.38 -15.94 37.99
C SER A 559 -51.90 -15.62 38.27
N PRO A 560 -50.94 -16.05 37.43
CA PRO A 560 -49.51 -16.06 37.75
C PRO A 560 -48.74 -14.78 37.37
N PHE A 561 -49.37 -13.60 37.37
CA PHE A 561 -48.73 -12.34 36.98
C PHE A 561 -48.80 -11.20 38.02
N ALA A 562 -49.14 -11.51 39.28
CA ALA A 562 -49.14 -10.54 40.39
C ALA A 562 -47.72 -10.27 40.96
N ALA A 563 -46.70 -10.12 40.10
CA ALA A 563 -45.29 -10.07 40.52
C ALA A 563 -44.41 -9.17 39.62
N LEU A 564 -44.75 -7.89 39.49
CA LEU A 564 -43.80 -6.78 39.30
C LEU A 564 -44.48 -5.48 39.74
N GLY A 565 -43.77 -4.59 40.43
CA GLY A 565 -44.37 -3.44 41.11
C GLY A 565 -44.80 -2.32 40.15
N LEU A 566 -46.10 -2.01 40.09
CA LEU A 566 -46.61 -0.85 39.37
C LEU A 566 -46.45 0.40 40.23
N VAL A 567 -45.62 1.34 39.79
CA VAL A 567 -45.37 2.63 40.46
C VAL A 567 -46.47 3.64 40.08
N ASP A 568 -46.68 4.65 40.94
CA ASP A 568 -47.75 5.64 40.86
C ASP A 568 -47.98 6.26 39.46
N ALA A 569 -49.26 6.33 39.07
CA ALA A 569 -49.70 6.94 37.82
C ALA A 569 -49.99 8.45 37.99
N GLY A 570 -48.94 9.27 37.88
CA GLY A 570 -49.09 10.73 37.77
C GLY A 570 -49.72 11.15 36.42
N PRO A 571 -50.77 12.01 36.41
CA PRO A 571 -51.44 12.40 35.16
C PRO A 571 -50.63 13.47 34.41
N GLY A 572 -49.79 13.08 33.45
CA GLY A 572 -48.95 14.04 32.71
C GLY A 572 -48.13 13.54 31.53
N PHE A 573 -48.49 12.42 30.87
CA PHE A 573 -47.70 11.90 29.74
C PHE A 573 -48.04 12.58 28.40
N SER A 574 -47.46 13.76 28.17
CA SER A 574 -47.59 14.51 26.92
C SER A 574 -46.31 14.44 26.08
N GLY A 575 -46.37 13.82 24.90
CA GLY A 575 -45.36 13.97 23.84
C GLY A 575 -44.23 12.95 23.88
N PHE A 576 -44.29 11.96 22.97
CA PHE A 576 -43.15 11.09 22.64
C PHE A 576 -42.17 11.86 21.73
N GLY A 577 -41.45 12.83 22.29
CA GLY A 577 -40.71 13.83 21.52
C GLY A 577 -39.64 14.61 22.31
N GLY A 578 -39.07 14.03 23.37
CA GLY A 578 -38.06 14.66 24.21
C GLY A 578 -36.89 13.72 24.52
N PHE A 579 -35.87 13.67 23.64
CA PHE A 579 -34.56 13.09 23.96
C PHE A 579 -33.77 14.06 24.86
N GLY A 580 -34.25 14.22 26.10
CA GLY A 580 -33.78 15.25 27.05
C GLY A 580 -33.86 14.82 28.51
N GLY A 581 -33.72 13.53 28.78
CA GLY A 581 -33.56 13.03 30.15
C GLY A 581 -32.17 13.36 30.69
N PRO A 582 -32.01 14.02 31.85
CA PRO A 582 -30.70 14.36 32.39
C PRO A 582 -29.94 13.11 32.88
N SER A 583 -29.06 12.58 32.04
CA SER A 583 -28.12 11.52 32.42
C SER A 583 -27.13 12.02 33.46
N VAL A 584 -27.26 11.51 34.69
CA VAL A 584 -26.57 11.99 35.91
C VAL A 584 -25.10 11.52 35.96
N GLY A 585 -24.31 11.83 34.92
CA GLY A 585 -22.92 11.38 34.81
C GLY A 585 -22.05 12.11 33.77
N GLY A 586 -22.63 12.77 32.76
CA GLY A 586 -21.91 13.69 31.86
C GLY A 586 -21.97 15.14 32.37
N GLY A 587 -21.16 16.03 31.80
CA GLY A 587 -21.39 17.46 31.97
C GLY A 587 -22.66 17.86 31.21
N GLY A 588 -23.47 18.72 31.84
CA GLY A 588 -24.79 19.09 31.33
C GLY A 588 -24.76 20.11 30.19
N ALA A 589 -23.82 20.01 29.25
CA ALA A 589 -23.74 20.92 28.11
C ALA A 589 -24.96 20.76 27.21
N THR A 590 -25.81 21.78 27.17
CA THR A 590 -26.93 21.89 26.25
C THR A 590 -26.43 22.35 24.88
N PHE A 591 -26.83 21.63 23.83
CA PHE A 591 -26.49 21.95 22.44
C PHE A 591 -27.73 22.44 21.70
N ARG A 592 -27.59 23.58 21.01
CA ARG A 592 -28.66 24.26 20.29
C ARG A 592 -28.30 24.39 18.81
N TYR A 593 -29.24 24.04 17.93
CA TYR A 593 -29.11 24.28 16.49
C TYR A 593 -29.02 25.78 16.15
N ALA A 594 -28.05 26.13 15.32
CA ALA A 594 -27.78 27.46 14.81
C ALA A 594 -28.11 27.52 13.31
N PRO A 595 -29.37 27.81 12.91
CA PRO A 595 -29.80 27.74 11.51
C PRO A 595 -29.07 28.71 10.58
N ASP A 596 -28.55 29.82 11.11
CA ASP A 596 -27.77 30.82 10.39
C ASP A 596 -26.34 30.33 10.06
N VAL A 597 -25.86 29.29 10.75
CA VAL A 597 -24.53 28.70 10.55
C VAL A 597 -24.66 27.42 9.75
N THR A 598 -24.45 27.52 8.43
CA THR A 598 -24.52 26.37 7.50
C THR A 598 -23.18 25.64 7.32
N VAL A 599 -22.06 26.30 7.67
CA VAL A 599 -20.70 25.79 7.52
C VAL A 599 -19.84 26.37 8.64
N ILE A 600 -18.91 25.58 9.20
CA ILE A 600 -17.95 26.04 10.22
C ILE A 600 -16.82 26.77 9.50
N SER A 601 -16.60 28.05 9.80
CA SER A 601 -15.54 28.81 9.13
C SER A 601 -14.21 28.82 9.90
N TYR A 602 -13.10 28.92 9.17
CA TYR A 602 -11.74 29.12 9.70
C TYR A 602 -10.96 30.11 8.82
N HIS A 603 -10.03 30.92 9.35
CA HIS A 603 -9.18 31.79 8.53
C HIS A 603 -7.94 31.04 8.03
N VAL A 604 -7.27 30.30 8.92
CA VAL A 604 -6.11 29.46 8.62
C VAL A 604 -6.44 28.02 9.01
N ALA A 605 -5.87 27.04 8.32
CA ALA A 605 -6.09 25.62 8.66
C ALA A 605 -5.71 25.33 10.12
N ASP A 606 -4.63 25.96 10.57
CA ASP A 606 -4.06 25.93 11.92
C ASP A 606 -5.04 26.44 13.00
N ASP A 607 -6.08 27.21 12.66
CA ASP A 607 -7.17 27.60 13.58
C ASP A 607 -7.95 26.37 14.10
N ILE A 608 -7.98 25.27 13.33
CA ILE A 608 -8.68 24.04 13.70
C ILE A 608 -7.75 23.16 14.53
N VAL A 609 -7.83 23.35 15.85
CA VAL A 609 -7.00 22.68 16.85
C VAL A 609 -7.30 21.18 16.91
N GLU A 610 -8.58 20.82 16.94
CA GLU A 610 -9.04 19.42 17.02
C GLU A 610 -10.28 19.20 16.16
N LEU A 611 -10.35 18.03 15.51
CA LEU A 611 -11.51 17.56 14.77
C LEU A 611 -11.78 16.11 15.14
N TYR A 612 -13.03 15.78 15.43
CA TYR A 612 -13.54 14.43 15.63
C TYR A 612 -14.59 14.14 14.57
N GLY A 613 -14.66 12.89 14.10
CA GLY A 613 -15.61 12.47 13.07
C GLY A 613 -16.14 11.06 13.32
N SER A 614 -17.37 10.82 12.89
CA SER A 614 -18.03 9.53 13.07
C SER A 614 -17.43 8.46 12.14
N ALA A 615 -16.90 7.38 12.72
CA ALA A 615 -16.44 6.20 11.98
C ALA A 615 -17.60 5.39 11.37
N ASN A 616 -18.82 5.57 11.88
CA ASN A 616 -20.06 4.98 11.36
C ASN A 616 -21.02 6.05 10.80
N VAL A 617 -22.06 5.56 10.12
CA VAL A 617 -23.21 6.35 9.66
C VAL A 617 -24.44 5.88 10.44
N VAL A 618 -25.24 6.81 10.93
CA VAL A 618 -26.43 6.52 11.75
C VAL A 618 -27.68 7.05 11.05
N GLN A 619 -28.77 6.29 11.09
CA GLN A 619 -30.08 6.76 10.61
C GLN A 619 -30.74 7.62 11.71
N ALA A 620 -30.75 8.94 11.53
CA ALA A 620 -31.19 9.91 12.53
C ALA A 620 -32.19 10.93 11.95
N ALA A 621 -32.88 11.65 12.83
CA ALA A 621 -33.85 12.70 12.48
C ALA A 621 -33.55 14.00 13.26
N PRO A 622 -32.40 14.66 13.01
CA PRO A 622 -31.98 15.83 13.76
C PRO A 622 -32.93 17.01 13.52
N GLU A 623 -33.25 17.76 14.58
CA GLU A 623 -33.85 19.11 14.53
C GLU A 623 -35.06 19.24 13.60
N GLY A 624 -36.02 18.31 13.72
CA GLY A 624 -37.26 18.29 12.95
C GLY A 624 -37.11 17.89 11.48
N ARG A 625 -35.91 17.51 11.02
CA ARG A 625 -35.70 16.91 9.70
C ARG A 625 -36.23 15.48 9.66
N ARG A 626 -36.53 14.98 8.46
CA ARG A 626 -36.93 13.58 8.23
C ARG A 626 -35.82 12.61 8.66
N SER A 627 -36.21 11.40 9.06
CA SER A 627 -35.24 10.31 9.30
C SER A 627 -34.48 9.99 8.01
N GLN A 628 -33.15 10.06 8.06
CA GLN A 628 -32.25 9.81 6.93
C GLN A 628 -30.83 9.44 7.43
N LEU A 629 -29.92 9.05 6.53
CA LEU A 629 -28.55 8.72 6.89
C LEU A 629 -27.74 9.99 7.22
N CYS A 630 -27.08 9.98 8.37
CA CYS A 630 -26.26 11.09 8.86
C CYS A 630 -24.85 10.64 9.23
N GLY A 631 -23.87 11.49 8.99
CA GLY A 631 -22.57 11.51 9.66
C GLY A 631 -22.51 12.62 10.71
N ALA A 632 -21.58 12.51 11.65
CA ALA A 632 -21.39 13.46 12.76
C ALA A 632 -19.93 13.90 12.88
N TYR A 633 -19.72 15.15 13.30
CA TYR A 633 -18.39 15.72 13.53
C TYR A 633 -18.41 16.72 14.70
N VAL A 634 -17.31 16.80 15.45
CA VAL A 634 -17.08 17.85 16.45
C VAL A 634 -15.80 18.58 16.06
N CYS A 635 -15.91 19.88 15.79
CA CYS A 635 -14.79 20.72 15.34
C CYS A 635 -14.48 21.79 16.40
N VAL A 636 -13.22 21.83 16.82
CA VAL A 636 -12.68 22.85 17.72
C VAL A 636 -11.94 23.88 16.88
N VAL A 637 -12.36 25.13 16.96
CA VAL A 637 -11.74 26.26 16.23
C VAL A 637 -11.30 27.31 17.23
N GLU A 638 -10.01 27.62 17.25
CA GLU A 638 -9.43 28.71 18.04
C GLU A 638 -9.25 29.95 17.16
N ARG A 639 -9.84 31.08 17.57
CA ARG A 639 -9.68 32.38 16.92
C ARG A 639 -9.34 33.43 17.98
N GLU A 640 -8.30 34.23 17.76
CA GLU A 640 -7.92 35.33 18.67
C GLU A 640 -7.72 34.90 20.14
N GLY A 641 -7.29 33.65 20.38
CA GLY A 641 -7.15 33.07 21.72
C GLY A 641 -8.47 32.64 22.38
N LYS A 642 -9.57 32.57 21.61
CA LYS A 642 -10.86 32.04 22.04
C LYS A 642 -11.14 30.71 21.35
N THR A 643 -11.25 29.65 22.12
CA THR A 643 -11.63 28.32 21.63
C THR A 643 -13.15 28.21 21.50
N THR A 644 -13.63 27.74 20.35
CA THR A 644 -15.05 27.47 20.09
C THR A 644 -15.26 26.02 19.70
N ILE A 645 -16.32 25.40 20.20
CA ILE A 645 -16.72 24.03 19.87
C ILE A 645 -17.97 24.09 19.00
N ASN A 646 -17.94 23.38 17.87
CA ASN A 646 -18.96 23.37 16.85
C ASN A 646 -19.30 21.91 16.50
N LEU A 647 -20.58 21.53 16.61
CA LEU A 647 -21.05 20.18 16.30
C LEU A 647 -21.71 20.21 14.92
N ALA A 648 -21.31 19.35 13.99
CA ALA A 648 -21.86 19.30 12.65
C ALA A 648 -22.54 17.95 12.36
N TRP A 649 -23.84 18.00 12.05
CA TRP A 649 -24.56 16.91 11.42
C TRP A 649 -24.43 17.04 9.90
N HIS A 650 -23.92 16.01 9.22
CA HIS A 650 -23.89 15.94 7.76
C HIS A 650 -24.95 14.95 7.27
N LEU A 651 -25.99 15.48 6.62
CA LEU A 651 -27.19 14.76 6.20
C LEU A 651 -26.97 14.17 4.81
N ILE A 652 -26.50 12.92 4.73
CA ILE A 652 -25.98 12.29 3.51
C ILE A 652 -27.04 12.25 2.39
N ASP A 653 -28.30 11.99 2.73
CA ASP A 653 -29.40 11.88 1.76
C ASP A 653 -29.97 13.23 1.28
N SER A 654 -29.57 14.36 1.87
CA SER A 654 -29.93 15.71 1.39
C SER A 654 -28.72 16.59 1.00
N GLY A 655 -27.51 16.22 1.40
CA GLY A 655 -26.30 17.04 1.26
C GLY A 655 -26.28 18.28 2.15
N GLU A 656 -27.21 18.38 3.11
CA GLU A 656 -27.28 19.50 4.06
C GLU A 656 -26.31 19.30 5.23
N VAL A 657 -25.80 20.40 5.77
CA VAL A 657 -25.04 20.43 7.04
C VAL A 657 -25.84 21.25 8.05
N LEU A 658 -26.03 20.72 9.25
CA LEU A 658 -26.65 21.43 10.38
C LEU A 658 -25.60 21.63 11.46
N ILE A 659 -25.34 22.88 11.85
CA ILE A 659 -24.41 23.20 12.93
C ILE A 659 -25.17 23.43 14.24
N CYS A 660 -24.78 22.72 15.28
CA CYS A 660 -25.22 22.94 16.66
C CYS A 660 -24.05 23.50 17.48
N LEU A 661 -24.36 24.44 18.36
CA LEU A 661 -23.40 25.07 19.25
C LEU A 661 -23.79 24.77 20.71
N PRO A 662 -22.83 24.62 21.65
CA PRO A 662 -23.16 24.64 23.08
C PRO A 662 -23.74 26.00 23.46
N GLU A 663 -24.69 26.03 24.39
CA GLU A 663 -25.29 27.29 24.88
C GLU A 663 -24.26 28.18 25.61
N GLU A 664 -23.26 27.57 26.25
CA GLU A 664 -22.08 28.24 26.80
C GLU A 664 -20.81 27.71 26.11
N GLN A 665 -20.09 28.59 25.40
CA GLN A 665 -18.78 28.25 24.82
C GLN A 665 -17.70 28.22 25.93
N PRO A 666 -16.68 27.36 25.83
CA PRO A 666 -15.78 27.09 26.95
C PRO A 666 -14.80 28.24 27.21
N GLU A 667 -15.09 29.07 28.22
CA GLU A 667 -14.14 30.06 28.74
C GLU A 667 -12.97 29.35 29.47
N GLY A 668 -11.91 29.03 28.72
CA GLY A 668 -10.64 28.54 29.23
C GLY A 668 -10.46 27.01 29.24
N ALA A 669 -9.20 26.58 29.31
CA ALA A 669 -8.77 25.19 29.08
C ALA A 669 -9.45 24.12 29.98
N ALA A 670 -9.81 24.48 31.22
CA ALA A 670 -10.50 23.55 32.14
C ALA A 670 -11.96 23.29 31.73
N ASN A 671 -12.64 24.30 31.17
CA ASN A 671 -13.99 24.16 30.64
C ASN A 671 -13.99 23.51 29.26
N TYR A 672 -12.96 23.80 28.45
CA TYR A 672 -12.76 23.22 27.12
C TYR A 672 -12.77 21.69 27.11
N ALA A 673 -11.95 21.05 27.95
CA ALA A 673 -11.86 19.59 27.99
C ALA A 673 -13.20 18.92 28.34
N ARG A 674 -13.98 19.53 29.25
CA ARG A 674 -15.33 19.07 29.59
C ARG A 674 -16.31 19.27 28.43
N ALA A 675 -16.41 20.48 27.89
CA ALA A 675 -17.34 20.79 26.81
C ALA A 675 -17.07 19.97 25.52
N LEU A 676 -15.81 19.63 25.26
CA LEU A 676 -15.43 18.71 24.18
C LEU A 676 -15.88 17.27 24.48
N GLN A 677 -15.67 16.78 25.71
CA GLN A 677 -16.13 15.45 26.10
C GLN A 677 -17.66 15.34 26.06
N ASP A 678 -18.39 16.37 26.51
CA ASP A 678 -19.85 16.42 26.47
C ASP A 678 -20.37 16.50 25.01
N ALA A 679 -19.66 17.18 24.11
CA ALA A 679 -19.99 17.26 22.68
C ALA A 679 -19.74 15.93 21.93
N ILE A 680 -18.71 15.18 22.32
CA ILE A 680 -18.48 13.81 21.85
C ILE A 680 -19.60 12.89 22.37
N PHE A 681 -19.86 12.92 23.67
CA PHE A 681 -20.89 12.11 24.33
C PHE A 681 -22.30 12.38 23.77
N TYR A 682 -22.61 13.61 23.39
CA TYR A 682 -23.85 13.95 22.70
C TYR A 682 -24.06 13.09 21.45
N PHE A 683 -23.07 13.00 20.56
CA PHE A 683 -23.17 12.16 19.36
C PHE A 683 -23.14 10.66 19.67
N GLU A 684 -22.32 10.22 20.62
CA GLU A 684 -22.29 8.82 21.06
C GLU A 684 -23.64 8.37 21.64
N SER A 685 -24.35 9.26 22.35
CA SER A 685 -25.70 8.98 22.88
C SER A 685 -26.76 8.74 21.81
N VAL A 686 -26.54 9.20 20.58
CA VAL A 686 -27.40 8.91 19.40
C VAL A 686 -26.91 7.68 18.62
N GLY A 687 -25.76 7.09 18.99
CA GLY A 687 -25.22 5.86 18.41
C GLY A 687 -24.07 6.05 17.42
N PHE A 688 -23.45 7.23 17.36
CA PHE A 688 -22.21 7.42 16.63
C PHE A 688 -21.01 6.84 17.39
N MET A 689 -19.96 6.46 16.66
CA MET A 689 -18.63 6.15 17.21
C MET A 689 -17.68 7.26 16.75
N MET A 690 -17.20 8.09 17.69
CA MET A 690 -16.52 9.35 17.39
C MET A 690 -15.00 9.21 17.54
N ASP A 691 -14.29 9.11 16.42
CA ASP A 691 -12.82 9.03 16.41
C ASP A 691 -12.17 10.41 16.21
N ARG A 692 -10.98 10.60 16.79
CA ARG A 692 -10.16 11.80 16.56
C ARG A 692 -9.60 11.77 15.15
N PHE A 693 -9.83 12.82 14.38
CA PHE A 693 -9.32 12.95 13.02
C PHE A 693 -7.90 13.55 13.06
N GLU A 694 -6.91 12.81 12.53
CA GLU A 694 -5.52 13.28 12.48
C GLU A 694 -5.33 14.37 11.41
N LEU A 695 -5.51 15.62 11.83
CA LEU A 695 -5.20 16.80 11.01
C LEU A 695 -3.68 16.88 10.78
N SER A 696 -3.26 16.76 9.52
CA SER A 696 -1.85 16.85 9.15
C SER A 696 -1.31 18.25 9.39
N ARG A 697 -0.14 18.36 10.05
CA ARG A 697 0.63 19.60 10.25
C ARG A 697 1.01 20.36 8.96
N ASN A 698 0.69 19.81 7.79
CA ASN A 698 0.81 20.48 6.51
C ASN A 698 -0.53 21.16 6.16
N SER A 699 -0.61 22.48 6.36
CA SER A 699 -1.85 23.26 6.19
C SER A 699 -2.52 23.06 4.82
N HIS A 700 -1.78 22.86 3.73
CA HIS A 700 -2.35 22.52 2.41
C HIS A 700 -3.02 21.14 2.34
N ARG A 701 -2.57 20.15 3.12
CA ARG A 701 -3.29 18.87 3.28
C ARG A 701 -4.49 19.01 4.20
N GLN A 702 -4.33 19.78 5.28
CA GLN A 702 -5.40 20.06 6.24
C GLN A 702 -6.58 20.73 5.52
N ILE A 703 -6.33 21.78 4.73
CA ILE A 703 -7.33 22.41 3.84
C ILE A 703 -8.01 21.36 2.94
N ARG A 704 -7.25 20.52 2.22
CA ARG A 704 -7.85 19.49 1.35
C ARG A 704 -8.64 18.41 2.09
N ALA A 705 -8.30 18.11 3.35
CA ALA A 705 -9.06 17.19 4.18
C ALA A 705 -10.39 17.85 4.61
N LEU A 706 -10.34 19.11 5.05
CA LEU A 706 -11.50 19.91 5.44
C LEU A 706 -12.46 20.13 4.24
N GLU A 707 -11.93 20.52 3.08
CA GLU A 707 -12.65 20.62 1.80
C GLU A 707 -13.36 19.31 1.42
N LYS A 708 -12.72 18.16 1.67
CA LYS A 708 -13.28 16.83 1.39
C LYS A 708 -14.40 16.44 2.35
N ILE A 709 -14.36 16.93 3.60
CA ILE A 709 -15.41 16.70 4.61
C ILE A 709 -16.60 17.64 4.39
N GLY A 710 -16.37 18.85 3.85
CA GLY A 710 -17.42 19.77 3.38
C GLY A 710 -18.15 20.56 4.48
N ILE A 711 -17.99 20.19 5.75
CA ILE A 711 -18.57 20.90 6.91
C ILE A 711 -17.79 22.17 7.30
N CYS A 712 -16.53 22.27 6.88
CA CYS A 712 -15.64 23.38 7.19
C CYS A 712 -15.26 24.16 5.92
N ARG A 713 -15.13 25.48 6.01
CA ARG A 713 -14.75 26.35 4.89
C ARG A 713 -13.78 27.43 5.35
N MET A 714 -12.76 27.68 4.53
CA MET A 714 -11.89 28.84 4.76
C MET A 714 -12.69 30.12 4.51
N ASP A 715 -12.74 31.03 5.48
CA ASP A 715 -13.19 32.40 5.26
C ASP A 715 -12.27 33.01 4.19
N GLU A 716 -12.80 33.32 3.01
CA GLU A 716 -12.03 34.10 2.04
C GLU A 716 -11.70 35.44 2.70
N PRO A 717 -10.42 35.84 2.78
CA PRO A 717 -10.04 37.08 3.44
C PRO A 717 -10.71 38.23 2.71
N VAL A 718 -11.73 38.82 3.34
CA VAL A 718 -12.61 39.85 2.75
C VAL A 718 -11.70 40.91 2.15
N ALA A 719 -11.66 40.96 0.82
CA ALA A 719 -10.57 41.59 0.08
C ALA A 719 -10.51 43.08 0.42
N GLY A 720 -9.60 43.42 1.33
CA GLY A 720 -9.73 44.59 2.20
C GLY A 720 -9.95 45.86 1.41
N GLU A 721 -10.87 46.69 1.89
CA GLU A 721 -11.32 47.91 1.20
C GLU A 721 -10.16 48.88 0.96
N GLN A 722 -9.46 48.75 -0.17
CA GLN A 722 -8.45 49.69 -0.65
C GLN A 722 -9.14 50.95 -1.21
N GLY A 723 -9.96 51.58 -0.38
CA GLY A 723 -10.78 52.74 -0.69
C GLY A 723 -10.61 53.84 0.36
N ALA A 724 -10.46 55.07 -0.12
CA ALA A 724 -10.52 56.31 0.69
C ALA A 724 -9.42 56.57 1.74
N GLY A 725 -8.29 55.85 1.75
CA GLY A 725 -7.06 56.25 2.47
C GLY A 725 -6.30 57.43 1.83
N LYS A 726 -7.00 58.50 1.45
CA LYS A 726 -6.45 59.61 0.62
C LYS A 726 -6.02 60.82 1.46
N GLU A 727 -5.09 60.62 2.39
CA GLU A 727 -4.45 61.74 3.09
C GLU A 727 -3.34 62.38 2.25
N ASN A 728 -3.11 63.67 2.50
CA ASN A 728 -2.11 64.46 1.78
C ASN A 728 -0.73 64.21 2.40
N GLY A 729 0.30 64.08 1.55
CA GLY A 729 1.66 63.82 2.03
C GLY A 729 2.35 65.06 2.60
N ASP A 730 3.50 64.82 3.22
CA ASP A 730 4.57 65.81 3.34
C ASP A 730 5.91 65.19 2.86
N GLY A 731 6.87 66.03 2.49
CA GLY A 731 8.07 65.62 1.74
C GLY A 731 9.21 65.09 2.61
N GLY A 732 9.72 63.90 2.26
CA GLY A 732 10.88 63.27 2.91
C GLY A 732 12.00 62.89 1.94
N ALA A 733 12.57 63.86 1.22
CA ALA A 733 13.69 63.62 0.30
C ALA A 733 15.05 63.71 1.01
N ILE A 734 15.93 62.72 0.81
CA ILE A 734 17.40 62.79 1.00
C ILE A 734 18.05 61.60 0.25
N PRO A 735 19.29 61.72 -0.27
CA PRO A 735 19.52 61.35 -1.67
C PRO A 735 20.49 60.18 -1.91
N ALA A 736 20.66 59.83 -3.18
CA ALA A 736 21.65 58.85 -3.65
C ALA A 736 23.09 59.44 -3.72
N ALA A 737 24.08 58.62 -3.34
CA ALA A 737 25.48 58.72 -3.76
C ALA A 737 26.23 57.40 -3.45
N ALA A 738 27.30 57.13 -4.21
CA ALA A 738 28.18 55.95 -4.15
C ALA A 738 27.51 54.61 -4.54
#